data_AF-A0AAU1P259-F1
#
_entry.id   AF-A0AAU1P259-F1
#
_cell.length_a   1.000
_cell.length_b   1.000
_cell.length_c   1.000
_cell.angle_alpha   90.00
_cell.angle_beta   90.00
_cell.angle_gamma   90.00
#
_symmetry.space_group_name_H-M   'P 1'
#
loop_
_entity.id
_entity.type
_entity.pdbx_description
1 polymer ?
#
loop_
_entity_poly.entity_id
_entity_poly.type
_entity_poly.pdbx_seq_one_letter_code
_entity_poly.pdbx_strand_id
1 'polypeptide(L)'
;MALPSPHLDDRRFQQFVDDAKRYIQQRAPEWTDHNVSDPGVTLVETVAHMADQIVYRLNRVPEKNHLAFLDLIGITLFPPSAARTDVTFWLSAPLDEAVRLPVGTEVATARTESEEAVVFATERELTIFSCELAYLVIQRSGETAADRTAELAEGKDLLCFSESPHPGDCLMFGLTAAVPHCAVALTLDSRVDGVGVDPRQPPLVWEAWTEDGWTACEVDRDGTGGLNRPGEVVLHIPGGHTRSRSGRREAGWLRCRVTEPATGQPFYTTSPTVRSAEAFTMGGTTGTVHAETVRDEALGESTGLPGQRLRLAAAPVVGDIPPLNLQIAERDGWTDWDVVPHFAASGPDDRHLTLDAATGEIAFGPSVREADGTLRQYGAVPPKGAVIRARAYRTGGGRAGNVARGAVQVLRNSVPYVSEVINREAARGGVDGETVEEAKARAPITLRAQDRAVTLRDYEELARRAAPETARITCLEGDSDEHGAHAVRVLVVPQAVPDPGGWLRFEQLVPGDALLERITRYLDERRLLGTRLAVGPPYYQGITVVATVHAFRGADTDKVRRQAHEALYRHLDPLTGGAHGTGWPFGRPVQSGEIFAVLQRVPGVELVDQVLLHPADPLTGKRGDATERIDLEAPALVFSFDHRVRVIGDGS
;
A
#
# COMPACT_ATOMS: atom_id res chain seq x y z
N MET A 1 -0.11 -31.92 12.86
CA MET A 1 -0.09 -32.70 11.61
C MET A 1 -1.53 -32.88 11.18
N ALA A 2 -1.97 -32.27 10.07
CA ALA A 2 -3.31 -32.52 9.56
C ALA A 2 -3.38 -33.96 9.04
N LEU A 3 -4.48 -34.66 9.30
CA LEU A 3 -4.72 -35.96 8.68
C LEU A 3 -4.86 -35.72 7.16
N PRO A 4 -4.16 -36.47 6.30
CA PRO A 4 -4.32 -36.33 4.86
C PRO A 4 -5.79 -36.59 4.47
N SER A 5 -6.31 -35.85 3.49
CA SER A 5 -7.65 -36.15 2.95
C SER A 5 -7.65 -37.59 2.45
N PRO A 6 -8.51 -38.46 2.99
CA PRO A 6 -8.48 -39.86 2.62
C PRO A 6 -9.02 -40.03 1.20
N HIS A 7 -8.33 -40.84 0.40
CA HIS A 7 -8.98 -41.50 -0.73
C HIS A 7 -9.97 -42.51 -0.14
N LEU A 8 -11.26 -42.34 -0.42
CA LEU A 8 -12.32 -43.25 0.04
C LEU A 8 -12.21 -44.62 -0.63
N ASP A 9 -11.67 -44.66 -1.84
CA ASP A 9 -11.30 -45.87 -2.58
C ASP A 9 -9.99 -45.59 -3.35
N ASP A 10 -8.97 -46.40 -3.12
CA ASP A 10 -7.63 -46.26 -3.71
C ASP A 10 -7.41 -47.20 -4.92
N ARG A 11 -8.43 -47.97 -5.30
CA ARG A 11 -8.39 -48.85 -6.47
C ARG A 11 -8.35 -48.06 -7.76
N ARG A 12 -7.46 -48.46 -8.66
CA ARG A 12 -7.33 -47.95 -10.03
C ARG A 12 -7.85 -48.95 -11.04
N PHE A 13 -8.09 -48.49 -12.26
CA PHE A 13 -8.44 -49.31 -13.43
C PHE A 13 -7.85 -50.72 -13.45
N GLN A 14 -6.52 -50.87 -13.36
CA GLN A 14 -5.87 -52.18 -13.46
C GLN A 14 -6.26 -53.13 -12.32
N GLN A 15 -6.45 -52.61 -11.11
CA GLN A 15 -6.87 -53.42 -9.96
C GLN A 15 -8.31 -53.91 -10.14
N PHE A 16 -9.19 -53.11 -10.74
CA PHE A 16 -10.54 -53.58 -11.11
C PHE A 16 -10.51 -54.68 -12.18
N VAL A 17 -9.65 -54.54 -13.19
CA VAL A 17 -9.46 -55.58 -14.22
C VAL A 17 -8.92 -56.87 -13.59
N ASP A 18 -7.91 -56.77 -12.73
CA ASP A 18 -7.28 -57.91 -12.08
C ASP A 18 -8.23 -58.62 -11.10
N ASP A 19 -9.04 -57.87 -10.36
CA ASP A 19 -10.06 -58.41 -9.46
C ASP A 19 -11.18 -59.12 -10.26
N ALA A 20 -11.62 -58.54 -11.37
CA ALA A 20 -12.60 -59.16 -12.26
C ALA A 20 -12.05 -60.46 -12.89
N LYS A 21 -10.80 -60.46 -13.36
CA LYS A 21 -10.12 -61.67 -13.86
C LYS A 21 -10.02 -62.75 -12.79
N ARG A 22 -9.67 -62.39 -11.55
CA ARG A 22 -9.69 -63.32 -10.40
C ARG A 22 -11.08 -63.88 -10.14
N TYR A 23 -12.14 -63.07 -10.29
CA TYR A 23 -13.52 -63.52 -10.10
C TYR A 23 -13.98 -64.48 -11.20
N ILE A 24 -13.61 -64.20 -12.47
CA ILE A 24 -13.88 -65.08 -13.62
C ILE A 24 -13.26 -66.46 -13.39
N GLN A 25 -11.98 -66.53 -12.99
CA GLN A 25 -11.29 -67.80 -12.73
C GLN A 25 -11.98 -68.66 -11.66
N GLN A 26 -12.66 -68.04 -10.69
CA GLN A 26 -13.36 -68.76 -9.62
C GLN A 26 -14.78 -69.18 -10.00
N ARG A 27 -15.47 -68.40 -10.83
CA ARG A 27 -16.91 -68.54 -11.09
C ARG A 27 -17.24 -69.14 -12.46
N ALA A 28 -16.35 -68.98 -13.43
CA ALA A 28 -16.48 -69.46 -14.79
C ALA A 28 -15.15 -70.08 -15.26
N PRO A 29 -14.68 -71.18 -14.63
CA PRO A 29 -13.42 -71.83 -14.98
C PRO A 29 -13.35 -72.32 -16.42
N GLU A 30 -14.49 -72.46 -17.10
CA GLU A 30 -14.61 -72.74 -18.54
C GLU A 30 -14.15 -71.59 -19.43
N TRP A 31 -14.10 -70.35 -18.93
CA TRP A 31 -13.58 -69.20 -19.66
C TRP A 31 -12.05 -69.16 -19.53
N THR A 32 -11.35 -69.68 -20.54
CA THR A 32 -9.89 -69.85 -20.48
C THR A 32 -9.08 -68.76 -21.18
N ASP A 33 -9.66 -68.07 -22.17
CA ASP A 33 -9.00 -66.97 -22.88
C ASP A 33 -9.11 -65.67 -22.07
N HIS A 34 -7.97 -65.14 -21.62
CA HIS A 34 -7.90 -63.92 -20.81
C HIS A 34 -7.04 -62.83 -21.47
N ASN A 35 -6.78 -62.99 -22.78
CA ASN A 35 -6.00 -62.04 -23.55
C ASN A 35 -6.77 -60.74 -23.77
N VAL A 36 -6.04 -59.65 -24.02
CA VAL A 36 -6.63 -58.33 -24.30
C VAL A 36 -7.53 -58.36 -25.55
N SER A 37 -7.29 -59.30 -26.47
CA SER A 37 -8.07 -59.51 -27.69
C SER A 37 -9.42 -60.21 -27.47
N ASP A 38 -9.67 -60.77 -26.28
CA ASP A 38 -10.95 -61.38 -25.96
C ASP A 38 -12.04 -60.29 -25.78
N PRO A 39 -13.14 -60.32 -26.56
CA PRO A 39 -14.25 -59.38 -26.39
C PRO A 39 -14.81 -59.34 -24.97
N GLY A 40 -14.78 -60.45 -24.23
CA GLY A 40 -15.22 -60.48 -22.84
C GLY A 40 -14.27 -59.71 -21.92
N VAL A 41 -12.96 -59.79 -22.14
CA VAL A 41 -11.96 -58.96 -21.43
C VAL A 41 -12.12 -57.49 -21.80
N THR A 42 -12.43 -57.15 -23.05
CA THR A 42 -12.74 -55.76 -23.44
C THR A 42 -13.95 -55.20 -22.70
N LEU A 43 -14.99 -56.01 -22.47
CA LEU A 43 -16.14 -55.61 -21.63
C LEU A 43 -15.73 -55.41 -20.17
N VAL A 44 -14.87 -56.28 -19.62
CA VAL A 44 -14.31 -56.11 -18.26
C VAL A 44 -13.54 -54.80 -18.16
N GLU A 45 -12.66 -54.50 -19.12
CA GLU A 45 -11.93 -53.24 -19.17
C GLU A 45 -12.87 -52.04 -19.26
N THR A 46 -13.94 -52.13 -20.07
CA THR A 46 -14.94 -51.06 -20.19
C THR A 46 -15.62 -50.79 -18.83
N VAL A 47 -16.04 -51.84 -18.12
CA VAL A 47 -16.68 -51.71 -16.80
C VAL A 47 -15.67 -51.24 -15.74
N ALA A 48 -14.43 -51.73 -15.79
CA ALA A 48 -13.35 -51.27 -14.92
C ALA A 48 -13.07 -49.78 -15.12
N HIS A 49 -13.11 -49.29 -16.36
CA HIS A 49 -13.01 -47.86 -16.65
C HIS A 49 -14.20 -47.06 -16.07
N MET A 50 -15.43 -47.57 -16.21
CA MET A 50 -16.60 -46.94 -15.58
C MET A 50 -16.48 -46.88 -14.05
N ALA A 51 -16.00 -47.96 -13.42
CA ALA A 51 -15.75 -48.01 -11.97
C ALA A 51 -14.66 -47.02 -11.54
N ASP A 52 -13.56 -46.94 -12.29
CA ASP A 52 -12.48 -45.97 -12.07
C ASP A 52 -12.99 -44.51 -12.14
N GLN A 53 -13.88 -44.20 -13.08
CA GLN A 53 -14.55 -42.89 -13.15
C GLN A 53 -15.48 -42.61 -11.96
N ILE A 54 -16.16 -43.63 -11.42
CA ILE A 54 -16.98 -43.50 -10.20
C ILE A 54 -16.08 -43.27 -8.98
N VAL A 55 -14.99 -44.02 -8.84
CA VAL A 55 -13.99 -43.83 -7.78
C VAL A 55 -13.39 -42.44 -7.82
N TYR A 56 -13.04 -41.94 -9.01
CA TYR A 56 -12.58 -40.57 -9.20
C TYR A 56 -13.58 -39.53 -8.64
N ARG A 57 -14.88 -39.70 -8.92
CA ARG A 57 -15.94 -38.80 -8.39
C ARG A 57 -16.12 -38.97 -6.88
N LEU A 58 -16.07 -40.21 -6.38
CA LEU A 58 -16.18 -40.51 -4.95
C LEU A 58 -15.06 -39.85 -4.15
N ASN A 59 -13.82 -39.90 -4.65
CA ASN A 59 -12.66 -39.30 -4.01
C ASN A 59 -12.68 -37.76 -4.00
N ARG A 60 -13.60 -37.11 -4.72
CA ARG A 60 -13.86 -35.65 -4.63
C ARG A 60 -14.87 -35.27 -3.54
N VAL A 61 -15.59 -36.23 -2.97
CA VAL A 61 -16.61 -35.98 -1.93
C VAL A 61 -16.01 -35.41 -0.65
N PRO A 62 -14.88 -35.92 -0.09
CA PRO A 62 -14.30 -35.37 1.13
C PRO A 62 -13.98 -33.87 1.03
N GLU A 63 -13.40 -33.44 -0.10
CA GLU A 63 -13.09 -32.03 -0.34
C GLU A 63 -14.35 -31.18 -0.45
N LYS A 64 -15.36 -31.63 -1.22
CA LYS A 64 -16.63 -30.94 -1.35
C LYS A 64 -17.33 -30.77 0.01
N ASN A 65 -17.32 -31.82 0.84
CA ASN A 65 -17.90 -31.77 2.18
C ASN A 65 -17.10 -30.80 3.07
N HIS A 66 -15.77 -30.81 3.00
CA HIS A 66 -14.94 -29.87 3.76
C HIS A 66 -15.31 -28.42 3.45
N LEU A 67 -15.43 -28.06 2.17
CA LEU A 67 -15.85 -26.72 1.76
C LEU A 67 -17.27 -26.38 2.22
N ALA A 68 -18.22 -27.32 2.08
CA ALA A 68 -19.59 -27.11 2.54
C ALA A 68 -19.67 -26.91 4.06
N PHE A 69 -18.82 -27.60 4.84
CA PHE A 69 -18.72 -27.36 6.28
C PHE A 69 -18.11 -25.99 6.58
N LEU A 70 -17.05 -25.57 5.87
CA LEU A 70 -16.47 -24.24 6.06
C LEU A 70 -17.50 -23.13 5.79
N ASP A 71 -18.25 -23.24 4.70
CA ASP A 71 -19.34 -22.33 4.34
C ASP A 71 -20.46 -22.33 5.42
N LEU A 72 -20.87 -23.52 5.88
CA LEU A 72 -21.89 -23.65 6.93
C LEU A 72 -21.49 -22.96 8.25
N ILE A 73 -20.20 -22.94 8.57
CA ILE A 73 -19.68 -22.31 9.80
C ILE A 73 -19.37 -20.80 9.56
N GLY A 74 -19.64 -20.29 8.35
CA GLY A 74 -19.49 -18.88 8.01
C GLY A 74 -18.07 -18.46 7.64
N ILE A 75 -17.21 -19.40 7.22
CA ILE A 75 -15.89 -19.06 6.68
C ILE A 75 -16.06 -18.54 5.26
N THR A 76 -15.87 -17.24 5.08
CA THR A 76 -15.79 -16.57 3.77
C THR A 76 -14.34 -16.32 3.36
N LEU A 77 -14.11 -16.13 2.06
CA LEU A 77 -12.82 -15.70 1.54
C LEU A 77 -12.58 -14.23 1.87
N PHE A 78 -11.34 -13.87 2.22
CA PHE A 78 -11.01 -12.44 2.28
C PHE A 78 -10.99 -11.84 0.86
N PRO A 79 -11.70 -10.72 0.63
CA PRO A 79 -11.64 -10.03 -0.65
C PRO A 79 -10.24 -9.46 -0.87
N PRO A 80 -9.84 -9.19 -2.13
CA PRO A 80 -8.62 -8.43 -2.38
C PRO A 80 -8.68 -7.03 -1.75
N SER A 81 -7.51 -6.48 -1.45
CA SER A 81 -7.36 -5.06 -1.16
C SER A 81 -6.83 -4.33 -2.40
N ALA A 82 -7.20 -3.06 -2.55
CA ALA A 82 -6.77 -2.23 -3.67
C ALA A 82 -5.56 -1.37 -3.27
N ALA A 83 -4.57 -1.29 -4.16
CA ALA A 83 -3.45 -0.38 -3.99
C ALA A 83 -3.91 1.07 -4.12
N ARG A 84 -3.25 1.98 -3.41
CA ARG A 84 -3.53 3.42 -3.42
C ARG A 84 -2.23 4.21 -3.60
N THR A 85 -2.35 5.35 -4.27
CA THR A 85 -1.30 6.38 -4.36
C THR A 85 -1.92 7.74 -4.66
N ASP A 86 -1.20 8.80 -4.31
CA ASP A 86 -1.50 10.13 -4.78
C ASP A 86 -0.91 10.35 -6.17
N VAL A 87 -1.72 10.93 -7.07
CA VAL A 87 -1.28 11.35 -8.40
C VAL A 87 -1.39 12.84 -8.55
N THR A 88 -0.38 13.44 -9.18
CA THR A 88 -0.37 14.86 -9.54
C THR A 88 -0.78 15.02 -10.99
N PHE A 89 -1.78 15.85 -11.24
CA PHE A 89 -2.19 16.30 -12.56
C PHE A 89 -1.55 17.67 -12.84
N TRP A 90 -0.73 17.75 -13.87
CA TRP A 90 -0.06 18.98 -14.29
C TRP A 90 -0.86 19.68 -15.39
N LEU A 91 -1.08 20.98 -15.21
CA LEU A 91 -1.72 21.84 -16.19
C LEU A 91 -0.75 22.10 -17.35
N SER A 92 -1.30 22.25 -18.55
CA SER A 92 -0.52 22.59 -19.76
C SER A 92 0.03 24.02 -19.73
N ALA A 93 -0.62 24.90 -18.97
CA ALA A 93 -0.22 26.28 -18.70
C ALA A 93 -0.97 26.78 -17.44
N PRO A 94 -0.50 27.84 -16.79
CA PRO A 94 -1.27 28.54 -15.75
C PRO A 94 -2.62 29.02 -16.29
N LEU A 95 -3.65 28.96 -15.46
CA LEU A 95 -5.03 29.32 -15.82
C LEU A 95 -5.62 30.31 -14.81
N ASP A 96 -6.52 31.16 -15.29
CA ASP A 96 -7.23 32.13 -14.46
C ASP A 96 -8.44 31.51 -13.74
N GLU A 97 -8.98 30.42 -14.27
CA GLU A 97 -10.13 29.69 -13.71
C GLU A 97 -9.73 28.34 -13.11
N ALA A 98 -10.47 27.90 -12.09
CA ALA A 98 -10.23 26.63 -11.43
C ALA A 98 -10.63 25.43 -12.32
N VAL A 99 -9.78 24.40 -12.35
CA VAL A 99 -10.04 23.14 -13.08
C VAL A 99 -10.58 22.10 -12.11
N ARG A 100 -11.71 21.48 -12.42
CA ARG A 100 -12.32 20.40 -11.61
C ARG A 100 -12.11 19.03 -12.24
N LEU A 101 -11.62 18.10 -11.44
CA LEU A 101 -11.48 16.69 -11.79
C LEU A 101 -12.47 15.87 -10.95
N PRO A 102 -13.48 15.24 -11.58
CA PRO A 102 -14.49 14.48 -10.85
C PRO A 102 -13.90 13.22 -10.21
N VAL A 103 -14.61 12.70 -9.21
CA VAL A 103 -14.35 11.36 -8.66
C VAL A 103 -14.48 10.29 -9.75
N GLY A 104 -13.61 9.29 -9.73
CA GLY A 104 -13.55 8.22 -10.72
C GLY A 104 -12.96 8.64 -12.07
N THR A 105 -12.16 9.72 -12.12
CA THR A 105 -11.30 10.02 -13.26
C THR A 105 -10.22 8.93 -13.34
N GLU A 106 -10.08 8.27 -14.49
CA GLU A 106 -9.13 7.16 -14.65
C GLU A 106 -7.77 7.61 -15.17
N VAL A 107 -6.74 7.04 -14.55
CA VAL A 107 -5.33 7.15 -14.91
C VAL A 107 -4.72 5.75 -14.91
N ALA A 108 -3.62 5.53 -15.61
CA ALA A 108 -3.06 4.19 -15.73
C ALA A 108 -1.53 4.18 -15.87
N THR A 109 -0.95 2.99 -15.69
CA THR A 109 0.41 2.72 -16.15
C THR A 109 0.48 2.66 -17.67
N ALA A 110 1.70 2.82 -18.21
CA ALA A 110 1.92 2.58 -19.63
C ALA A 110 1.75 1.10 -19.96
N ARG A 111 0.96 0.81 -20.99
CA ARG A 111 0.85 -0.55 -21.54
C ARG A 111 2.16 -0.93 -22.23
N THR A 112 2.65 -2.14 -21.98
CA THR A 112 3.79 -2.71 -22.71
C THR A 112 3.35 -3.90 -23.56
N GLU A 113 4.26 -4.51 -24.33
CA GLU A 113 3.94 -5.73 -25.08
C GLU A 113 3.65 -6.93 -24.15
N SER A 114 4.25 -6.94 -22.96
CA SER A 114 4.16 -8.04 -21.99
C SER A 114 3.18 -7.78 -20.84
N GLU A 115 2.82 -6.52 -20.56
CA GLU A 115 2.01 -6.14 -19.40
C GLU A 115 0.84 -5.23 -19.82
N GLU A 116 -0.35 -5.56 -19.33
CA GLU A 116 -1.53 -4.70 -19.48
C GLU A 116 -1.42 -3.44 -18.62
N ALA A 117 -2.16 -2.40 -19.01
CA ALA A 117 -2.20 -1.17 -18.24
C ALA A 117 -2.96 -1.39 -16.93
N VAL A 118 -2.35 -0.99 -15.82
CA VAL A 118 -2.92 -1.04 -14.47
C VAL A 118 -3.69 0.26 -14.23
N VAL A 119 -4.99 0.17 -13.97
CA VAL A 119 -5.92 1.31 -13.96
C VAL A 119 -6.21 1.78 -12.54
N PHE A 120 -6.12 3.08 -12.33
CA PHE A 120 -6.45 3.75 -11.08
C PHE A 120 -7.56 4.76 -11.30
N ALA A 121 -8.43 4.91 -10.32
CA ALA A 121 -9.52 5.88 -10.32
C ALA A 121 -9.36 6.88 -9.18
N THR A 122 -9.65 8.17 -9.42
CA THR A 122 -9.64 9.20 -8.37
C THR A 122 -10.68 8.91 -7.30
N GLU A 123 -10.29 9.08 -6.04
CA GLU A 123 -11.14 8.77 -4.88
C GLU A 123 -12.03 9.91 -4.43
N ARG A 124 -11.54 11.13 -4.64
CA ARG A 124 -12.19 12.39 -4.29
C ARG A 124 -12.12 13.32 -5.49
N GLU A 125 -13.10 14.21 -5.56
CA GLU A 125 -13.03 15.34 -6.48
C GLU A 125 -11.79 16.19 -6.15
N LEU A 126 -11.08 16.64 -7.17
CA LEU A 126 -9.96 17.57 -7.05
C LEU A 126 -10.32 18.87 -7.76
N THR A 127 -10.20 19.99 -7.05
CA THR A 127 -10.28 21.33 -7.65
C THR A 127 -8.89 21.95 -7.63
N ILE A 128 -8.36 22.23 -8.81
CA ILE A 128 -7.11 22.96 -9.01
C ILE A 128 -7.46 24.45 -9.06
N PHE A 129 -7.29 25.14 -7.95
CA PHE A 129 -7.60 26.57 -7.82
C PHE A 129 -6.53 27.43 -8.51
N SER A 130 -6.94 28.50 -9.18
CA SER A 130 -6.02 29.52 -9.67
C SER A 130 -5.54 30.41 -8.52
N CYS A 131 -4.28 30.85 -8.57
CA CYS A 131 -3.73 31.82 -7.64
C CYS A 131 -2.69 32.71 -8.31
N GLU A 132 -2.47 33.87 -7.70
CA GLU A 132 -1.42 34.83 -8.04
C GLU A 132 -0.75 35.31 -6.76
N LEU A 133 0.44 35.91 -6.88
CA LEU A 133 1.10 36.56 -5.75
C LEU A 133 0.41 37.90 -5.44
N ALA A 134 -0.26 37.99 -4.29
CA ALA A 134 -0.88 39.22 -3.81
C ALA A 134 0.04 40.04 -2.88
N TYR A 135 0.85 39.37 -2.07
CA TYR A 135 1.69 40.02 -1.07
C TYR A 135 3.05 39.35 -0.93
N LEU A 136 4.10 40.16 -0.78
CA LEU A 136 5.41 39.71 -0.29
C LEU A 136 5.67 40.32 1.10
N VAL A 137 5.92 39.46 2.08
CA VAL A 137 6.11 39.86 3.48
C VAL A 137 7.39 39.24 4.01
N ILE A 138 8.20 40.02 4.73
CA ILE A 138 9.38 39.52 5.42
C ILE A 138 9.11 39.56 6.92
N GLN A 139 9.35 38.45 7.61
CA GLN A 139 9.27 38.36 9.05
C GLN A 139 10.61 37.90 9.60
N ARG A 140 11.32 38.80 10.28
CA ARG A 140 12.56 38.48 10.98
C ARG A 140 12.25 37.86 12.34
N SER A 141 13.15 37.00 12.82
CA SER A 141 12.98 36.33 14.11
C SER A 141 12.83 37.35 15.24
N GLY A 142 11.71 37.27 15.98
CA GLY A 142 11.38 38.21 17.05
C GLY A 142 10.82 39.58 16.63
N GLU A 143 10.67 39.85 15.33
CA GLU A 143 10.12 41.11 14.81
C GLU A 143 8.71 40.92 14.23
N THR A 144 7.99 42.03 14.05
CA THR A 144 6.69 42.03 13.37
C THR A 144 6.87 41.91 11.85
N ALA A 145 6.02 41.11 11.20
CA ALA A 145 5.97 40.96 9.75
C ALA A 145 5.85 42.31 9.01
N ALA A 146 6.72 42.54 8.03
CA ALA A 146 6.80 43.77 7.26
C ALA A 146 6.41 43.52 5.79
N ASP A 147 5.41 44.25 5.31
CA ASP A 147 4.95 44.22 3.92
C ASP A 147 5.99 44.89 3.01
N ARG A 148 6.37 44.20 1.94
CA ARG A 148 7.35 44.65 0.93
C ARG A 148 6.80 44.61 -0.49
N THR A 149 5.48 44.47 -0.62
CA THR A 149 4.82 44.32 -1.92
C THR A 149 5.05 45.53 -2.83
N ALA A 150 5.06 46.74 -2.27
CA ALA A 150 5.30 47.96 -3.05
C ALA A 150 6.76 48.05 -3.53
N GLU A 151 7.73 47.75 -2.67
CA GLU A 151 9.15 47.76 -3.05
C GLU A 151 9.48 46.67 -4.09
N LEU A 152 8.83 45.51 -4.00
CA LEU A 152 8.95 44.45 -5.00
C LEU A 152 8.41 44.91 -6.36
N ALA A 153 7.25 45.58 -6.38
CA ALA A 153 6.65 46.12 -7.62
C ALA A 153 7.49 47.23 -8.26
N GLU A 154 8.30 47.94 -7.47
CA GLU A 154 9.30 48.91 -7.95
C GLU A 154 10.59 48.24 -8.46
N GLY A 155 10.74 46.91 -8.33
CA GLY A 155 11.89 46.15 -8.78
C GLY A 155 13.14 46.33 -7.90
N LYS A 156 12.97 46.65 -6.62
CA LYS A 156 14.09 46.76 -5.67
C LYS A 156 14.60 45.38 -5.26
N ASP A 157 15.91 45.28 -5.06
CA ASP A 157 16.52 44.08 -4.47
C ASP A 157 16.21 44.05 -2.97
N LEU A 158 15.38 43.09 -2.54
CA LEU A 158 14.93 42.93 -1.16
C LEU A 158 15.67 41.78 -0.49
N LEU A 159 16.25 41.99 0.68
CA LEU A 159 16.81 40.89 1.49
C LEU A 159 15.70 39.91 1.86
N CYS A 160 15.85 38.62 1.56
CA CYS A 160 14.86 37.60 1.89
C CYS A 160 14.72 37.41 3.41
N PHE A 161 15.83 37.57 4.15
CA PHE A 161 15.93 37.37 5.59
C PHE A 161 16.64 38.57 6.26
N SER A 162 17.06 38.43 7.52
CA SER A 162 17.98 39.38 8.15
C SER A 162 19.31 39.45 7.38
N GLU A 163 20.06 40.56 7.50
CA GLU A 163 21.35 40.75 6.80
C GLU A 163 22.31 39.59 7.04
N SER A 164 22.41 39.17 8.30
CA SER A 164 22.90 37.85 8.71
C SER A 164 21.68 36.99 9.03
N PRO A 165 21.33 35.98 8.21
CA PRO A 165 20.14 35.17 8.44
C PRO A 165 20.22 34.42 9.78
N HIS A 166 19.09 34.31 10.48
CA HIS A 166 18.98 33.52 11.71
C HIS A 166 17.86 32.47 11.56
N PRO A 167 17.97 31.31 12.24
CA PRO A 167 16.85 30.37 12.33
C PRO A 167 15.56 31.08 12.79
N GLY A 168 14.47 30.84 12.04
CA GLY A 168 13.18 31.50 12.26
C GLY A 168 12.90 32.70 11.36
N ASP A 169 13.90 33.26 10.67
CA ASP A 169 13.64 34.27 9.63
C ASP A 169 12.78 33.67 8.51
N CYS A 170 11.76 34.41 8.06
CA CYS A 170 10.76 33.97 7.10
C CYS A 170 10.59 34.95 5.94
N LEU A 171 10.62 34.43 4.72
CA LEU A 171 10.10 35.09 3.52
C LEU A 171 8.71 34.51 3.24
N MET A 172 7.67 35.35 3.25
CA MET A 172 6.28 34.93 3.16
C MET A 172 5.63 35.43 1.86
N PHE A 173 4.87 34.55 1.23
CA PHE A 173 4.14 34.78 -0.01
C PHE A 173 2.65 34.67 0.27
N GLY A 174 1.93 35.78 0.12
CA GLY A 174 0.48 35.81 0.26
C GLY A 174 -0.18 35.61 -1.10
N LEU A 175 -0.86 34.49 -1.28
CA LEU A 175 -1.59 34.16 -2.49
C LEU A 175 -2.99 34.79 -2.50
N THR A 176 -3.51 35.11 -3.69
CA THR A 176 -4.87 35.64 -3.88
C THR A 176 -5.98 34.70 -3.37
N ALA A 177 -5.73 33.38 -3.37
CA ALA A 177 -6.67 32.36 -2.92
C ALA A 177 -5.97 31.28 -2.07
N ALA A 178 -6.77 30.53 -1.30
CA ALA A 178 -6.31 29.26 -0.75
C ALA A 178 -6.32 28.19 -1.85
N VAL A 179 -5.24 27.43 -1.93
CA VAL A 179 -4.97 26.41 -2.96
C VAL A 179 -4.69 25.02 -2.36
N PRO A 180 -5.62 24.44 -1.58
CA PRO A 180 -5.43 23.12 -1.00
C PRO A 180 -5.21 22.08 -2.10
N HIS A 181 -4.34 21.10 -1.82
CA HIS A 181 -4.00 20.02 -2.75
C HIS A 181 -3.36 20.46 -4.08
N CYS A 182 -3.03 21.74 -4.26
CA CYS A 182 -2.46 22.25 -5.51
C CYS A 182 -0.93 22.10 -5.52
N ALA A 183 -0.34 22.07 -6.71
CA ALA A 183 1.08 22.30 -6.93
C ALA A 183 1.25 23.77 -7.37
N VAL A 184 2.03 24.55 -6.61
CA VAL A 184 2.25 25.99 -6.84
C VAL A 184 3.70 26.22 -7.22
N ALA A 185 3.92 26.95 -8.31
CA ALA A 185 5.23 27.46 -8.69
C ALA A 185 5.43 28.86 -8.12
N LEU A 186 6.63 29.09 -7.57
CA LEU A 186 7.15 30.40 -7.18
C LEU A 186 8.36 30.71 -8.07
N THR A 187 8.19 31.66 -9.00
CA THR A 187 9.29 32.13 -9.84
C THR A 187 9.96 33.30 -9.17
N LEU A 188 11.25 33.19 -8.87
CA LEU A 188 12.02 34.17 -8.09
C LEU A 188 13.26 34.63 -8.86
N ASP A 189 13.46 35.95 -9.02
CA ASP A 189 14.76 36.52 -9.41
C ASP A 189 15.59 36.74 -8.13
N SER A 190 16.21 35.66 -7.66
CA SER A 190 17.02 35.66 -6.44
C SER A 190 18.53 35.74 -6.73
N ARG A 191 19.26 36.45 -5.88
CA ARG A 191 20.72 36.64 -6.00
C ARG A 191 21.40 36.56 -4.64
N VAL A 192 22.62 36.04 -4.63
CA VAL A 192 23.46 36.00 -3.45
C VAL A 192 24.80 36.68 -3.73
N ASP A 193 25.20 37.58 -2.83
CA ASP A 193 26.46 38.34 -2.91
C ASP A 193 27.64 37.63 -2.21
N GLY A 194 27.54 36.33 -1.92
CA GLY A 194 28.57 35.55 -1.19
C GLY A 194 28.54 34.03 -1.40
N VAL A 195 29.59 33.34 -0.93
CA VAL A 195 29.69 31.86 -0.95
C VAL A 195 29.33 31.35 0.44
N GLY A 196 28.37 30.43 0.59
CA GLY A 196 28.03 29.93 1.93
C GLY A 196 27.06 28.75 2.06
N VAL A 197 26.17 28.48 1.09
CA VAL A 197 25.17 27.41 1.19
C VAL A 197 25.33 26.38 0.07
N ASP A 198 25.19 25.08 0.39
CA ASP A 198 25.09 24.02 -0.64
C ASP A 198 23.71 24.12 -1.30
N PRO A 199 23.62 24.40 -2.61
CA PRO A 199 22.34 24.50 -3.32
C PRO A 199 21.49 23.23 -3.26
N ARG A 200 22.09 22.08 -2.96
CA ARG A 200 21.40 20.78 -2.85
C ARG A 200 20.89 20.49 -1.45
N GLN A 201 21.32 21.28 -0.45
CA GLN A 201 20.94 21.09 0.94
C GLN A 201 20.87 22.45 1.66
N PRO A 202 19.99 23.37 1.24
CA PRO A 202 19.83 24.64 1.93
C PRO A 202 19.17 24.46 3.31
N PRO A 203 19.53 25.26 4.33
CA PRO A 203 18.89 25.23 5.65
C PRO A 203 17.54 25.97 5.61
N LEU A 204 16.64 25.53 4.74
CA LEU A 204 15.35 26.13 4.48
C LEU A 204 14.25 25.08 4.56
N VAL A 205 13.09 25.49 5.08
CA VAL A 205 11.85 24.71 5.01
C VAL A 205 10.75 25.57 4.39
N TRP A 206 9.99 24.97 3.49
CA TRP A 206 8.80 25.57 2.88
C TRP A 206 7.56 25.10 3.62
N GLU A 207 6.68 26.02 4.00
CA GLU A 207 5.50 25.74 4.80
C GLU A 207 4.28 26.50 4.25
N ALA A 208 3.10 25.92 4.40
CA ALA A 208 1.82 26.54 4.07
C ALA A 208 0.98 26.69 5.35
N TRP A 209 0.17 27.74 5.42
CA TRP A 209 -0.76 27.90 6.54
C TRP A 209 -2.01 27.03 6.35
N THR A 210 -2.23 26.11 7.28
CA THR A 210 -3.40 25.22 7.30
C THR A 210 -4.30 25.52 8.50
N GLU A 211 -5.43 24.82 8.61
CA GLU A 211 -6.30 24.88 9.79
C GLU A 211 -5.56 24.49 11.09
N ASP A 212 -4.56 23.60 10.98
CA ASP A 212 -3.73 23.13 12.10
C ASP A 212 -2.46 24.00 12.30
N GLY A 213 -2.32 25.10 11.56
CA GLY A 213 -1.18 26.02 11.61
C GLY A 213 -0.17 25.80 10.48
N TRP A 214 1.10 26.14 10.70
CA TRP A 214 2.13 26.01 9.67
C TRP A 214 2.50 24.55 9.45
N THR A 215 2.26 24.05 8.23
CA THR A 215 2.54 22.68 7.83
C THR A 215 3.59 22.68 6.72
N ALA A 216 4.57 21.77 6.79
CA ALA A 216 5.60 21.66 5.77
C ALA A 216 5.00 21.30 4.39
N CYS A 217 5.49 21.95 3.34
CA CYS A 217 5.21 21.63 1.96
C CYS A 217 6.27 20.65 1.45
N GLU A 218 5.85 19.74 0.58
CA GLU A 218 6.81 18.93 -0.16
C GLU A 218 7.35 19.74 -1.34
N VAL A 219 8.68 19.85 -1.44
CA VAL A 219 9.35 20.57 -2.53
C VAL A 219 9.54 19.60 -3.69
N ASP A 220 8.85 19.84 -4.81
CA ASP A 220 8.98 19.03 -6.02
C ASP A 220 10.32 19.32 -6.72
N ARG A 221 10.64 20.61 -6.84
CA ARG A 221 11.88 21.11 -7.43
C ARG A 221 12.21 22.47 -6.83
N ASP A 222 13.49 22.71 -6.58
CA ASP A 222 14.05 24.04 -6.31
C ASP A 222 15.15 24.36 -7.34
N GLY A 223 14.82 25.16 -8.35
CA GLY A 223 15.75 25.67 -9.35
C GLY A 223 16.57 26.88 -8.89
N THR A 224 16.20 27.52 -7.79
CA THR A 224 16.92 28.66 -7.20
C THR A 224 18.17 28.22 -6.45
N GLY A 225 18.26 26.92 -6.12
CA GLY A 225 19.36 26.33 -5.39
C GLY A 225 19.50 26.93 -3.99
N GLY A 226 18.39 27.02 -3.25
CA GLY A 226 18.34 27.71 -1.96
C GLY A 226 18.41 29.22 -2.09
N LEU A 227 17.64 29.81 -3.01
CA LEU A 227 17.58 31.25 -3.27
C LEU A 227 18.92 31.89 -3.72
N ASN A 228 19.84 31.08 -4.25
CA ASN A 228 21.17 31.52 -4.68
C ASN A 228 21.19 32.10 -6.10
N ARG A 229 20.21 31.75 -6.94
CA ARG A 229 20.10 32.19 -8.33
C ARG A 229 18.64 32.34 -8.74
N PRO A 230 18.35 33.03 -9.86
CA PRO A 230 17.01 33.06 -10.41
C PRO A 230 16.53 31.66 -10.77
N GLY A 231 15.29 31.34 -10.43
CA GLY A 231 14.73 30.02 -10.67
C GLY A 231 13.32 29.88 -10.15
N GLU A 232 12.78 28.68 -10.34
CA GLU A 232 11.44 28.32 -9.89
C GLU A 232 11.52 27.33 -8.73
N VAL A 233 10.67 27.53 -7.72
CA VAL A 233 10.41 26.56 -6.66
C VAL A 233 9.00 26.03 -6.82
N VAL A 234 8.85 24.72 -6.97
CA VAL A 234 7.55 24.06 -7.13
C VAL A 234 7.22 23.33 -5.83
N LEU A 235 6.08 23.68 -5.24
CA LEU A 235 5.64 23.21 -3.93
C LEU A 235 4.31 22.47 -4.06
N HIS A 236 4.21 21.31 -3.43
CA HIS A 236 2.91 20.64 -3.23
C HIS A 236 2.29 21.12 -1.93
N ILE A 237 1.14 21.77 -2.06
CA ILE A 237 0.45 22.45 -0.98
C ILE A 237 -0.42 21.46 -0.20
N PRO A 238 -0.29 21.38 1.13
CA PRO A 238 -1.13 20.53 1.97
C PRO A 238 -2.63 20.73 1.75
N GLY A 239 -3.40 19.64 1.88
CA GLY A 239 -4.85 19.66 1.69
C GLY A 239 -5.63 20.57 2.65
N GLY A 240 -5.08 20.85 3.83
CA GLY A 240 -5.68 21.76 4.82
C GLY A 240 -5.37 23.24 4.59
N HIS A 241 -4.70 23.63 3.50
CA HIS A 241 -4.32 25.01 3.26
C HIS A 241 -5.55 25.93 3.15
N THR A 242 -5.56 26.98 3.95
CA THR A 242 -6.70 27.89 4.11
C THR A 242 -6.24 29.34 4.15
N ARG A 243 -7.16 30.28 3.93
CA ARG A 243 -6.83 31.71 4.04
C ARG A 243 -6.66 32.08 5.51
N SER A 244 -5.65 32.88 5.80
CA SER A 244 -5.44 33.41 7.15
C SER A 244 -4.94 34.84 7.14
N ARG A 245 -4.96 35.47 8.32
CA ARG A 245 -4.54 36.85 8.50
C ARG A 245 -3.13 36.93 9.07
N SER A 246 -2.25 37.61 8.35
CA SER A 246 -0.93 38.03 8.86
C SER A 246 -0.88 39.56 8.91
N GLY A 247 -0.80 40.12 10.12
CA GLY A 247 -0.96 41.56 10.34
C GLY A 247 -2.31 42.07 9.84
N ARG A 248 -2.30 42.93 8.81
CA ARG A 248 -3.50 43.50 8.19
C ARG A 248 -3.93 42.83 6.87
N ARG A 249 -3.24 41.78 6.44
CA ARG A 249 -3.44 41.14 5.14
C ARG A 249 -4.10 39.77 5.30
N GLU A 250 -5.02 39.44 4.40
CA GLU A 250 -5.70 38.16 4.34
C GLU A 250 -5.39 37.48 3.00
N ALA A 251 -4.75 36.31 3.06
CA ALA A 251 -4.22 35.61 1.89
C ALA A 251 -4.11 34.10 2.19
N GLY A 252 -3.89 33.28 1.17
CA GLY A 252 -3.36 31.92 1.34
C GLY A 252 -1.86 32.03 1.54
N TRP A 253 -1.35 31.76 2.74
CA TRP A 253 0.05 32.04 3.05
C TRP A 253 0.96 30.83 2.83
N LEU A 254 2.01 31.06 2.05
CA LEU A 254 3.19 30.21 1.99
C LEU A 254 4.36 30.94 2.66
N ARG A 255 5.31 30.21 3.23
CA ARG A 255 6.56 30.80 3.72
C ARG A 255 7.76 29.89 3.47
N CYS A 256 8.89 30.52 3.21
CA CYS A 256 10.21 29.93 3.29
C CYS A 256 10.84 30.38 4.61
N ARG A 257 11.18 29.42 5.48
CA ARG A 257 11.75 29.69 6.80
C ARG A 257 13.15 29.13 6.93
N VAL A 258 14.06 29.92 7.50
CA VAL A 258 15.42 29.47 7.82
C VAL A 258 15.37 28.50 9.01
N THR A 259 16.01 27.34 8.87
CA THR A 259 16.10 26.31 9.91
C THR A 259 17.45 26.34 10.61
N GLU A 260 17.56 25.66 11.75
CA GLU A 260 18.87 25.36 12.31
C GLU A 260 19.65 24.47 11.34
N PRO A 261 20.94 24.76 11.08
CA PRO A 261 21.76 23.92 10.22
C PRO A 261 22.05 22.57 10.89
N ALA A 262 21.94 21.49 10.13
CA ALA A 262 22.41 20.18 10.57
C ALA A 262 23.93 20.15 10.73
N THR A 263 24.46 19.16 11.46
CA THR A 263 25.90 19.00 11.67
C THR A 263 26.65 18.91 10.34
N GLY A 264 27.55 19.87 10.08
CA GLY A 264 28.33 19.91 8.83
C GLY A 264 27.61 20.55 7.64
N GLN A 265 26.38 21.03 7.82
CA GLN A 265 25.64 21.77 6.78
C GLN A 265 26.14 23.22 6.71
N PRO A 266 26.56 23.71 5.52
CA PRO A 266 26.91 25.11 5.33
C PRO A 266 25.71 26.04 5.56
N PHE A 267 25.94 27.23 6.11
CA PHE A 267 24.89 28.18 6.49
C PHE A 267 25.08 29.54 5.78
N TYR A 268 23.99 30.31 5.65
CA TYR A 268 24.04 31.63 5.00
C TYR A 268 24.92 32.60 5.80
N THR A 269 25.95 33.14 5.14
CA THR A 269 26.79 34.22 5.68
C THR A 269 26.21 35.60 5.38
N THR A 270 25.42 35.71 4.32
CA THR A 270 24.70 36.93 3.91
C THR A 270 23.35 36.53 3.36
N SER A 271 22.33 37.35 3.62
CA SER A 271 20.98 37.13 3.12
C SER A 271 20.95 37.06 1.59
N PRO A 272 20.24 36.09 0.98
CA PRO A 272 19.85 36.20 -0.41
C PRO A 272 18.94 37.42 -0.59
N THR A 273 18.93 37.97 -1.80
CA THR A 273 17.98 39.00 -2.21
C THR A 273 17.00 38.44 -3.23
N VAL A 274 15.81 39.04 -3.30
CA VAL A 274 14.80 38.80 -4.32
C VAL A 274 14.41 40.12 -4.96
N ARG A 275 14.44 40.19 -6.29
CA ARG A 275 14.07 41.37 -7.08
C ARG A 275 12.64 41.33 -7.58
N SER A 276 12.19 40.15 -7.95
CA SER A 276 10.83 39.87 -8.41
C SER A 276 10.40 38.49 -7.90
N ALA A 277 9.11 38.36 -7.64
CA ALA A 277 8.49 37.10 -7.27
C ALA A 277 7.13 37.01 -7.96
N GLU A 278 6.83 35.83 -8.50
CA GLU A 278 5.53 35.50 -9.09
C GLU A 278 5.09 34.15 -8.53
N ALA A 279 3.78 33.97 -8.40
CA ALA A 279 3.18 32.72 -7.94
C ALA A 279 2.03 32.33 -8.85
N PHE A 280 1.95 31.06 -9.22
CA PHE A 280 0.82 30.52 -9.97
C PHE A 280 0.67 29.02 -9.74
N THR A 281 -0.56 28.53 -9.89
CA THR A 281 -0.86 27.09 -9.79
C THR A 281 -0.45 26.37 -11.07
N MET A 282 0.30 25.28 -10.94
CA MET A 282 0.72 24.43 -12.06
C MET A 282 -0.01 23.08 -12.12
N GLY A 283 -0.72 22.69 -11.06
CA GLY A 283 -1.36 21.39 -11.01
C GLY A 283 -2.06 21.12 -9.69
N GLY A 284 -2.50 19.88 -9.50
CA GLY A 284 -3.04 19.43 -8.22
C GLY A 284 -2.92 17.93 -8.02
N THR A 285 -2.94 17.52 -6.77
CA THR A 285 -2.66 16.17 -6.32
C THR A 285 -3.87 15.58 -5.62
N THR A 286 -4.27 14.36 -6.00
CA THR A 286 -5.38 13.67 -5.35
C THR A 286 -5.13 12.17 -5.23
N GLY A 287 -5.82 11.56 -4.27
CA GLY A 287 -5.73 10.14 -4.01
C GLY A 287 -6.41 9.33 -5.11
N THR A 288 -5.77 8.23 -5.46
CA THR A 288 -6.28 7.25 -6.43
C THR A 288 -6.21 5.85 -5.86
N VAL A 289 -7.10 4.99 -6.35
CA VAL A 289 -7.18 3.58 -5.97
C VAL A 289 -7.14 2.70 -7.22
N HIS A 290 -6.42 1.58 -7.15
CA HIS A 290 -6.37 0.55 -8.19
C HIS A 290 -7.69 -0.22 -8.22
N ALA A 291 -8.70 0.40 -8.85
CA ALA A 291 -10.00 -0.17 -9.07
C ALA A 291 -10.74 0.60 -10.16
N GLU A 292 -11.62 -0.09 -10.87
CA GLU A 292 -12.55 0.52 -11.81
C GLU A 292 -13.87 0.84 -11.09
N THR A 293 -14.49 1.96 -11.43
CA THR A 293 -15.75 2.39 -10.80
C THR A 293 -16.93 1.95 -11.66
N VAL A 294 -17.79 1.08 -11.12
CA VAL A 294 -19.06 0.70 -11.73
C VAL A 294 -20.15 1.63 -11.20
N ARG A 295 -20.98 2.20 -12.09
CA ARG A 295 -22.02 3.16 -11.75
C ARG A 295 -23.39 2.69 -12.27
N ASP A 296 -24.42 3.00 -11.48
CA ASP A 296 -25.83 2.81 -11.84
C ASP A 296 -26.17 1.42 -12.38
N GLU A 297 -25.60 0.38 -11.77
CA GLU A 297 -25.90 -1.00 -12.14
C GLU A 297 -27.31 -1.40 -11.65
N ALA A 298 -28.15 -1.84 -12.58
CA ALA A 298 -29.49 -2.34 -12.25
C ALA A 298 -29.43 -3.78 -11.74
N LEU A 299 -29.93 -4.03 -10.52
CA LEU A 299 -29.93 -5.35 -9.86
C LEU A 299 -31.29 -6.05 -9.94
N GLY A 300 -32.27 -5.43 -10.59
CA GLY A 300 -33.63 -5.96 -10.75
C GLY A 300 -34.62 -5.40 -9.71
N GLU A 301 -35.65 -6.18 -9.42
CA GLU A 301 -36.74 -5.78 -8.51
C GLU A 301 -36.73 -6.61 -7.22
N SER A 302 -37.19 -6.01 -6.14
CA SER A 302 -37.38 -6.74 -4.89
C SER A 302 -38.53 -7.74 -4.99
N THR A 303 -38.31 -8.93 -4.43
CA THR A 303 -39.36 -9.94 -4.26
C THR A 303 -40.32 -9.61 -3.11
N GLY A 304 -39.94 -8.68 -2.22
CA GLY A 304 -40.64 -8.37 -0.98
C GLY A 304 -40.58 -9.47 0.07
N LEU A 305 -39.63 -10.41 -0.05
CA LEU A 305 -39.45 -11.53 0.88
C LEU A 305 -38.20 -11.32 1.76
N PRO A 306 -38.26 -11.66 3.06
CA PRO A 306 -37.08 -11.66 3.93
C PRO A 306 -35.97 -12.57 3.39
N GLY A 307 -34.72 -12.17 3.60
CA GLY A 307 -33.55 -12.95 3.18
C GLY A 307 -33.31 -12.99 1.67
N GLN A 308 -33.92 -12.08 0.89
CA GLN A 308 -33.64 -11.95 -0.54
C GLN A 308 -32.12 -11.77 -0.77
N ARG A 309 -31.59 -12.43 -1.80
CA ARG A 309 -30.20 -12.28 -2.23
C ARG A 309 -30.12 -11.82 -3.68
N LEU A 310 -29.13 -11.00 -3.97
CA LEU A 310 -28.81 -10.46 -5.29
C LEU A 310 -27.30 -10.57 -5.52
N ARG A 311 -26.86 -10.39 -6.76
CA ARG A 311 -25.44 -10.46 -7.09
C ARG A 311 -25.06 -9.32 -8.03
N LEU A 312 -23.94 -8.66 -7.72
CA LEU A 312 -23.31 -7.67 -8.59
C LEU A 312 -22.74 -8.34 -9.85
N ALA A 313 -22.73 -7.63 -10.96
CA ALA A 313 -22.19 -8.10 -12.23
C ALA A 313 -20.66 -8.20 -12.19
N ALA A 314 -19.99 -7.29 -11.50
CA ALA A 314 -18.55 -7.32 -11.28
C ALA A 314 -18.21 -7.63 -9.81
N ALA A 315 -17.31 -8.59 -9.64
CA ALA A 315 -16.71 -8.96 -8.37
C ALA A 315 -15.23 -9.29 -8.64
N PRO A 316 -14.34 -9.09 -7.67
CA PRO A 316 -14.59 -8.67 -6.29
C PRO A 316 -14.88 -7.16 -6.14
N VAL A 317 -15.51 -6.78 -5.03
CA VAL A 317 -15.76 -5.38 -4.61
C VAL A 317 -14.61 -4.91 -3.72
N VAL A 318 -14.05 -3.74 -4.02
CA VAL A 318 -12.86 -3.20 -3.36
C VAL A 318 -12.94 -1.69 -3.15
N GLY A 319 -11.96 -1.13 -2.45
CA GLY A 319 -11.67 0.30 -2.49
C GLY A 319 -12.40 1.11 -1.42
N ASP A 320 -13.74 1.10 -1.40
CA ASP A 320 -14.52 2.10 -0.67
C ASP A 320 -14.94 1.66 0.74
N ILE A 321 -15.17 2.65 1.62
CA ILE A 321 -15.80 2.47 2.92
C ILE A 321 -16.92 3.52 3.04
N PRO A 322 -18.21 3.13 2.95
CA PRO A 322 -18.71 1.76 2.73
C PRO A 322 -18.41 1.25 1.30
N PRO A 323 -18.27 -0.07 1.10
CA PRO A 323 -17.80 -0.67 -0.17
C PRO A 323 -18.82 -0.63 -1.31
N LEU A 324 -20.09 -0.34 -1.00
CA LEU A 324 -21.19 -0.35 -1.95
C LEU A 324 -22.19 0.73 -1.55
N ASN A 325 -22.56 1.60 -2.49
CA ASN A 325 -23.73 2.47 -2.36
C ASN A 325 -24.91 1.82 -3.10
N LEU A 326 -25.78 1.16 -2.35
CA LEU A 326 -26.99 0.52 -2.89
C LEU A 326 -28.21 1.41 -2.64
N GLN A 327 -29.02 1.57 -3.68
CA GLN A 327 -30.25 2.35 -3.62
C GLN A 327 -31.46 1.53 -4.04
N ILE A 328 -32.58 1.78 -3.36
CA ILE A 328 -33.87 1.17 -3.66
C ILE A 328 -34.89 2.28 -3.97
N ALA A 329 -35.66 2.10 -5.03
CA ALA A 329 -36.70 3.02 -5.43
C ALA A 329 -37.91 2.88 -4.48
N GLU A 330 -38.19 3.94 -3.73
CA GLU A 330 -39.36 4.08 -2.87
C GLU A 330 -40.31 5.15 -3.43
N ARG A 331 -41.43 5.42 -2.74
CA ARG A 331 -42.47 6.35 -3.24
C ARG A 331 -41.97 7.77 -3.46
N ASP A 332 -41.04 8.23 -2.62
CA ASP A 332 -40.55 9.62 -2.60
C ASP A 332 -39.15 9.78 -3.22
N GLY A 333 -38.61 8.73 -3.85
CA GLY A 333 -37.32 8.77 -4.53
C GLY A 333 -36.44 7.55 -4.25
N TRP A 334 -35.14 7.72 -4.47
CA TRP A 334 -34.14 6.70 -4.16
C TRP A 334 -33.71 6.80 -2.71
N THR A 335 -33.67 5.64 -2.06
CA THR A 335 -33.27 5.50 -0.67
C THR A 335 -31.97 4.70 -0.59
N ASP A 336 -30.99 5.21 0.15
CA ASP A 336 -29.74 4.52 0.44
C ASP A 336 -29.92 3.41 1.50
N TRP A 337 -29.17 2.33 1.35
CA TRP A 337 -29.09 1.21 2.30
C TRP A 337 -27.65 1.02 2.79
N ASP A 338 -27.50 0.73 4.07
CA ASP A 338 -26.20 0.64 4.73
C ASP A 338 -25.66 -0.79 4.75
N VAL A 339 -24.38 -0.94 4.40
CA VAL A 339 -23.67 -2.21 4.48
C VAL A 339 -23.26 -2.46 5.94
N VAL A 340 -23.76 -3.55 6.53
CA VAL A 340 -23.38 -4.00 7.88
C VAL A 340 -22.63 -5.33 7.81
N PRO A 341 -21.74 -5.64 8.77
CA PRO A 341 -21.04 -6.93 8.80
C PRO A 341 -21.99 -8.12 9.01
N HIS A 342 -23.04 -7.91 9.80
CA HIS A 342 -24.06 -8.91 10.10
C HIS A 342 -25.34 -8.24 10.61
N PHE A 343 -26.46 -8.96 10.56
CA PHE A 343 -27.74 -8.42 11.01
C PHE A 343 -28.02 -8.51 12.51
N ALA A 344 -27.12 -9.05 13.35
CA ALA A 344 -27.42 -9.36 14.75
C ALA A 344 -27.90 -8.15 15.58
N ALA A 345 -27.44 -6.94 15.25
CA ALA A 345 -27.84 -5.69 15.88
C ALA A 345 -28.93 -4.92 15.12
N SER A 346 -29.42 -5.44 13.98
CA SER A 346 -30.39 -4.76 13.12
C SER A 346 -31.81 -4.97 13.59
N GLY A 347 -32.56 -3.87 13.75
CA GLY A 347 -34.00 -3.85 13.93
C GLY A 347 -34.77 -4.10 12.63
N PRO A 348 -36.10 -4.29 12.71
CA PRO A 348 -36.94 -4.62 11.56
C PRO A 348 -37.11 -3.49 10.54
N ASP A 349 -36.85 -2.24 10.93
CA ASP A 349 -36.96 -1.05 10.08
C ASP A 349 -35.60 -0.56 9.57
N ASP A 350 -34.50 -1.16 10.04
CA ASP A 350 -33.14 -0.75 9.69
C ASP A 350 -32.82 -1.15 8.24
N ARG A 351 -32.43 -0.18 7.42
CA ARG A 351 -32.12 -0.37 5.99
C ARG A 351 -30.72 -0.95 5.79
N HIS A 352 -30.51 -2.11 6.38
CA HIS A 352 -29.24 -2.80 6.40
C HIS A 352 -29.19 -3.91 5.36
N LEU A 353 -28.01 -4.11 4.79
CA LEU A 353 -27.67 -5.24 3.94
C LEU A 353 -26.29 -5.77 4.30
N THR A 354 -26.00 -7.02 3.95
CA THR A 354 -24.65 -7.58 4.03
C THR A 354 -24.10 -7.77 2.62
N LEU A 355 -22.79 -7.58 2.45
CA LEU A 355 -22.08 -7.78 1.20
C LEU A 355 -20.95 -8.80 1.39
N ASP A 356 -20.96 -9.86 0.60
CA ASP A 356 -19.75 -10.66 0.36
C ASP A 356 -18.96 -9.98 -0.77
N ALA A 357 -17.92 -9.24 -0.38
CA ALA A 357 -17.08 -8.49 -1.31
C ALA A 357 -16.25 -9.39 -2.24
N ALA A 358 -15.97 -10.65 -1.87
CA ALA A 358 -15.23 -11.55 -2.74
C ALA A 358 -16.11 -12.06 -3.89
N THR A 359 -17.38 -12.35 -3.62
CA THR A 359 -18.31 -12.93 -4.61
C THR A 359 -19.27 -11.95 -5.26
N GLY A 360 -19.42 -10.76 -4.66
CA GLY A 360 -20.41 -9.74 -5.03
C GLY A 360 -21.84 -10.07 -4.58
N GLU A 361 -22.03 -11.04 -3.67
CA GLU A 361 -23.35 -11.39 -3.17
C GLU A 361 -23.85 -10.36 -2.15
N ILE A 362 -25.04 -9.83 -2.40
CA ILE A 362 -25.78 -8.94 -1.50
C ILE A 362 -26.89 -9.77 -0.86
N ALA A 363 -27.02 -9.68 0.46
CA ALA A 363 -28.14 -10.29 1.17
C ALA A 363 -28.91 -9.23 1.97
N PHE A 364 -30.24 -9.36 1.96
CA PHE A 364 -31.15 -8.59 2.80
C PHE A 364 -31.49 -9.35 4.09
N GLY A 365 -32.01 -8.59 5.05
CA GLY A 365 -32.38 -9.07 6.37
C GLY A 365 -33.27 -10.31 6.39
N PRO A 366 -32.88 -11.41 7.08
CA PRO A 366 -33.71 -12.60 7.21
C PRO A 366 -34.81 -12.44 8.28
N SER A 367 -35.84 -13.28 8.17
CA SER A 367 -36.81 -13.50 9.25
C SER A 367 -36.50 -14.83 9.92
N VAL A 368 -36.23 -14.82 11.22
CA VAL A 368 -35.84 -16.01 11.98
C VAL A 368 -36.92 -16.32 13.01
N ARG A 369 -37.29 -17.61 13.11
CA ARG A 369 -38.22 -18.08 14.13
C ARG A 369 -37.51 -18.27 15.46
N GLU A 370 -37.99 -17.62 16.50
CA GLU A 370 -37.49 -17.77 17.87
C GLU A 370 -38.08 -19.01 18.55
N ALA A 371 -37.52 -19.39 19.70
CA ALA A 371 -37.89 -20.59 20.44
C ALA A 371 -39.36 -20.57 20.93
N ASP A 372 -39.93 -19.38 21.13
CA ASP A 372 -41.35 -19.18 21.49
C ASP A 372 -42.30 -19.25 20.27
N GLY A 373 -41.75 -19.45 19.07
CA GLY A 373 -42.48 -19.54 17.82
C GLY A 373 -42.75 -18.21 17.13
N THR A 374 -42.37 -17.08 17.73
CA THR A 374 -42.47 -15.76 17.11
C THR A 374 -41.46 -15.61 15.97
N LEU A 375 -41.75 -14.73 15.01
CA LEU A 375 -40.83 -14.38 13.94
C LEU A 375 -40.18 -13.05 14.27
N ARG A 376 -38.86 -13.04 14.35
CA ARG A 376 -38.06 -11.83 14.47
C ARG A 376 -37.46 -11.48 13.11
N GLN A 377 -37.72 -10.26 12.67
CA GLN A 377 -37.12 -9.70 11.46
C GLN A 377 -35.82 -8.98 11.81
N TYR A 378 -34.76 -9.25 11.05
CA TYR A 378 -33.44 -8.67 11.25
C TYR A 378 -33.08 -7.79 10.05
N GLY A 379 -33.32 -6.48 10.11
CA GLY A 379 -33.22 -5.56 8.97
C GLY A 379 -34.50 -5.48 8.14
N ALA A 380 -34.72 -4.34 7.49
CA ALA A 380 -35.88 -4.07 6.65
C ALA A 380 -35.93 -4.98 5.42
N VAL A 381 -37.14 -5.25 4.95
CA VAL A 381 -37.39 -5.95 3.69
C VAL A 381 -37.79 -4.92 2.64
N PRO A 382 -37.08 -4.83 1.50
CA PRO A 382 -37.46 -3.87 0.47
C PRO A 382 -38.88 -4.14 -0.05
N PRO A 383 -39.67 -3.11 -0.40
CA PRO A 383 -41.03 -3.30 -0.89
C PRO A 383 -41.07 -4.12 -2.18
N LYS A 384 -42.02 -5.05 -2.29
CA LYS A 384 -42.20 -5.88 -3.49
C LYS A 384 -42.32 -5.01 -4.75
N GLY A 385 -41.54 -5.33 -5.78
CA GLY A 385 -41.51 -4.60 -7.06
C GLY A 385 -40.69 -3.31 -7.03
N ALA A 386 -40.08 -2.94 -5.89
CA ALA A 386 -39.16 -1.82 -5.83
C ALA A 386 -37.90 -2.12 -6.67
N VAL A 387 -37.50 -1.17 -7.51
CA VAL A 387 -36.29 -1.29 -8.33
C VAL A 387 -35.07 -1.10 -7.44
N ILE A 388 -34.06 -1.97 -7.61
CA ILE A 388 -32.82 -1.98 -6.85
C ILE A 388 -31.66 -1.66 -7.80
N ARG A 389 -30.80 -0.73 -7.40
CA ARG A 389 -29.57 -0.40 -8.14
C ARG A 389 -28.36 -0.30 -7.22
N ALA A 390 -27.20 -0.71 -7.70
CA ALA A 390 -25.93 -0.28 -7.14
C ALA A 390 -25.54 1.05 -7.80
N ARG A 391 -25.68 2.16 -7.07
CA ARG A 391 -25.39 3.50 -7.59
C ARG A 391 -23.90 3.64 -7.90
N ALA A 392 -23.05 3.14 -7.00
CA ALA A 392 -21.61 3.07 -7.23
C ALA A 392 -20.98 1.96 -6.37
N TYR A 393 -20.03 1.25 -6.96
CA TYR A 393 -19.06 0.41 -6.26
C TYR A 393 -17.79 0.32 -7.11
N ARG A 394 -16.71 -0.18 -6.51
CA ARG A 394 -15.42 -0.36 -7.18
C ARG A 394 -15.06 -1.83 -7.27
N THR A 395 -14.47 -2.22 -8.39
CA THR A 395 -14.07 -3.61 -8.67
C THR A 395 -12.62 -3.68 -9.16
N GLY A 396 -11.95 -4.80 -8.92
CA GLY A 396 -10.53 -5.00 -9.21
C GLY A 396 -9.71 -5.19 -7.94
N GLY A 397 -8.71 -4.34 -7.72
CA GLY A 397 -7.75 -4.49 -6.63
C GLY A 397 -6.65 -5.51 -6.93
N GLY A 398 -6.04 -6.07 -5.90
CA GLY A 398 -4.98 -7.06 -6.06
C GLY A 398 -3.57 -6.48 -6.13
N ARG A 399 -2.58 -7.39 -6.16
CA ARG A 399 -1.15 -7.05 -6.12
C ARG A 399 -0.66 -6.33 -7.37
N ALA A 400 -1.34 -6.49 -8.50
CA ALA A 400 -1.02 -5.79 -9.75
C ALA A 400 -1.06 -4.26 -9.61
N GLY A 401 -1.84 -3.74 -8.66
CA GLY A 401 -1.88 -2.32 -8.34
C GLY A 401 -0.63 -1.80 -7.61
N ASN A 402 0.26 -2.65 -7.13
CA ASN A 402 1.46 -2.21 -6.44
C ASN A 402 2.54 -1.80 -7.43
N VAL A 403 2.49 -0.55 -7.89
CA VAL A 403 3.38 -0.02 -8.93
C VAL A 403 4.35 1.01 -8.37
N ALA A 404 5.54 1.10 -8.96
CA ALA A 404 6.59 2.02 -8.51
C ALA A 404 6.18 3.49 -8.70
N ARG A 405 6.91 4.41 -8.04
CA ARG A 405 6.79 5.85 -8.32
C ARG A 405 7.05 6.14 -9.81
N GLY A 406 6.30 7.08 -10.37
CA GLY A 406 6.35 7.44 -11.78
C GLY A 406 5.79 6.40 -12.76
N ALA A 407 5.25 5.28 -12.28
CA ALA A 407 4.68 4.25 -13.16
C ALA A 407 3.30 4.65 -13.72
N VAL A 408 2.47 5.34 -12.92
CA VAL A 408 1.15 5.83 -13.31
C VAL A 408 1.34 7.16 -14.03
N GLN A 409 1.26 7.14 -15.36
CA GLN A 409 1.60 8.29 -16.20
C GLN A 409 0.65 8.52 -17.39
N VAL A 410 -0.37 7.67 -17.55
CA VAL A 410 -1.29 7.72 -18.69
C VAL A 410 -2.65 8.25 -18.23
N LEU A 411 -3.14 9.31 -18.87
CA LEU A 411 -4.52 9.76 -18.72
C LEU A 411 -5.44 8.89 -19.59
N ARG A 412 -6.38 8.16 -18.96
CA ARG A 412 -7.39 7.36 -19.69
C ARG A 412 -8.60 8.20 -20.06
N ASN A 413 -9.06 9.04 -19.14
CA ASN A 413 -10.02 10.10 -19.43
C ASN A 413 -9.27 11.39 -19.77
N SER A 414 -9.62 12.01 -20.91
CA SER A 414 -9.11 13.34 -21.21
C SER A 414 -9.69 14.35 -20.22
N VAL A 415 -8.81 15.07 -19.52
CA VAL A 415 -9.17 16.18 -18.64
C VAL A 415 -8.73 17.48 -19.34
N PRO A 416 -9.63 18.45 -19.56
CA PRO A 416 -9.25 19.73 -20.17
C PRO A 416 -8.09 20.40 -19.45
N TYR A 417 -7.16 20.95 -20.23
CA TYR A 417 -5.98 21.70 -19.77
C TYR A 417 -4.94 20.92 -18.95
N VAL A 418 -5.09 19.61 -18.78
CA VAL A 418 -4.08 18.76 -18.14
C VAL A 418 -3.18 18.15 -19.21
N SER A 419 -1.87 18.33 -19.08
CA SER A 419 -0.87 17.78 -20.01
C SER A 419 -0.24 16.48 -19.53
N GLU A 420 -0.11 16.29 -18.22
CA GLU A 420 0.62 15.18 -17.64
C GLU A 420 -0.04 14.72 -16.34
N VAL A 421 0.10 13.43 -16.05
CA VAL A 421 -0.22 12.86 -14.74
C VAL A 421 0.96 12.03 -14.27
N ILE A 422 1.28 12.07 -12.98
CA ILE A 422 2.33 11.22 -12.42
C ILE A 422 2.05 10.87 -10.96
N ASN A 423 2.26 9.62 -10.56
CA ASN A 423 2.34 9.26 -9.13
C ASN A 423 3.73 9.56 -8.59
N ARG A 424 3.80 10.40 -7.55
CA ARG A 424 5.09 10.82 -6.97
C ARG A 424 5.68 9.75 -6.06
N GLU A 425 4.80 8.99 -5.41
CA GLU A 425 5.13 7.85 -4.57
C GLU A 425 4.55 6.56 -5.15
N ALA A 426 5.15 5.43 -4.79
CA ALA A 426 4.69 4.12 -5.23
C ALA A 426 3.25 3.85 -4.76
N ALA A 427 2.46 3.20 -5.61
CA ALA A 427 1.17 2.67 -5.19
C ALA A 427 1.35 1.40 -4.37
N ARG A 428 0.63 1.34 -3.25
CA ARG A 428 0.78 0.27 -2.26
C ARG A 428 -0.55 -0.07 -1.65
N GLY A 429 -0.62 -1.24 -1.03
CA GLY A 429 -1.81 -1.68 -0.33
C GLY A 429 -2.60 -2.75 -1.10
N GLY A 430 -2.17 -3.10 -2.31
CA GLY A 430 -2.84 -4.10 -3.14
C GLY A 430 -2.49 -5.52 -2.72
N VAL A 431 -3.49 -6.35 -2.42
CA VAL A 431 -3.32 -7.78 -2.10
C VAL A 431 -4.39 -8.57 -2.81
N ASP A 432 -3.99 -9.71 -3.38
CA ASP A 432 -4.90 -10.58 -4.10
C ASP A 432 -5.93 -11.20 -3.14
N GLY A 433 -7.11 -11.53 -3.66
CA GLY A 433 -8.13 -12.18 -2.86
C GLY A 433 -7.65 -13.54 -2.37
N GLU A 434 -8.09 -13.92 -1.17
CA GLU A 434 -7.70 -15.18 -0.57
C GLU A 434 -8.17 -16.36 -1.43
N THR A 435 -7.26 -17.29 -1.68
CA THR A 435 -7.58 -18.54 -2.37
C THR A 435 -8.30 -19.52 -1.44
N VAL A 436 -9.00 -20.48 -2.05
CA VAL A 436 -9.68 -21.54 -1.28
C VAL A 436 -8.69 -22.37 -0.43
N GLU A 437 -7.46 -22.60 -0.92
CA GLU A 437 -6.44 -23.34 -0.17
C GLU A 437 -5.93 -22.55 1.04
N GLU A 438 -5.74 -21.24 0.91
CA GLU A 438 -5.39 -20.36 2.03
C GLU A 438 -6.52 -20.32 3.07
N ALA A 439 -7.78 -20.22 2.62
CA ALA A 439 -8.93 -20.25 3.51
C ALA A 439 -9.05 -21.58 4.27
N LYS A 440 -8.77 -22.73 3.62
CA LYS A 440 -8.69 -24.04 4.29
C LYS A 440 -7.60 -24.08 5.37
N ALA A 441 -6.46 -23.43 5.15
CA ALA A 441 -5.39 -23.33 6.15
C ALA A 441 -5.75 -22.38 7.31
N ARG A 442 -6.42 -21.25 7.01
CA ARG A 442 -6.85 -20.24 7.99
C ARG A 442 -8.03 -20.70 8.84
N ALA A 443 -8.96 -21.49 8.30
CA ALA A 443 -10.21 -21.83 8.99
C ALA A 443 -10.00 -22.53 10.35
N PRO A 444 -9.15 -23.57 10.49
CA PRO A 444 -8.90 -24.21 11.78
C PRO A 444 -8.31 -23.25 12.84
N ILE A 445 -7.49 -22.29 12.42
CA ILE A 445 -6.90 -21.27 13.30
C ILE A 445 -8.01 -20.34 13.79
N THR A 446 -8.85 -19.87 12.88
CA THR A 446 -10.01 -19.00 13.16
C THR A 446 -10.96 -19.64 14.17
N LEU A 447 -11.32 -20.90 13.95
CA LEU A 447 -12.26 -21.63 14.81
C LEU A 447 -11.71 -21.86 16.22
N ARG A 448 -10.37 -21.95 16.38
CA ARG A 448 -9.72 -22.07 17.69
C ARG A 448 -9.66 -20.75 18.44
N ALA A 449 -9.37 -19.65 17.74
CA ALA A 449 -9.22 -18.33 18.36
C ALA A 449 -10.58 -17.71 18.80
N GLN A 450 -11.71 -18.14 18.21
CA GLN A 450 -13.06 -17.62 18.52
C GLN A 450 -13.16 -16.08 18.49
N ASP A 451 -12.43 -15.44 17.57
CA ASP A 451 -12.33 -13.98 17.42
C ASP A 451 -11.84 -13.24 18.69
N ARG A 452 -11.02 -13.88 19.53
CA ARG A 452 -10.40 -13.29 20.71
C ARG A 452 -8.88 -13.35 20.63
N ALA A 453 -8.22 -12.26 21.01
CA ALA A 453 -6.77 -12.16 21.05
C ALA A 453 -6.24 -12.61 22.42
N VAL A 454 -5.82 -13.86 22.53
CA VAL A 454 -5.34 -14.45 23.80
C VAL A 454 -3.83 -14.74 23.76
N THR A 455 -3.37 -15.44 22.74
CA THR A 455 -1.96 -15.75 22.51
C THR A 455 -1.32 -14.75 21.53
N LEU A 456 0.01 -14.60 21.53
CA LEU A 456 0.71 -13.74 20.56
C LEU A 456 0.35 -14.08 19.11
N ARG A 457 0.16 -15.37 18.81
CA ARG A 457 -0.29 -15.84 17.50
C ARG A 457 -1.70 -15.35 17.17
N ASP A 458 -2.62 -15.31 18.13
CA ASP A 458 -3.96 -14.77 17.90
C ASP A 458 -3.90 -13.27 17.57
N TYR A 459 -3.03 -12.50 18.24
CA TYR A 459 -2.79 -11.09 17.90
C TYR A 459 -2.25 -10.94 16.48
N GLU A 460 -1.27 -11.76 16.07
CA GLU A 460 -0.72 -11.72 14.69
C GLU A 460 -1.81 -12.00 13.64
N GLU A 461 -2.60 -13.06 13.83
CA GLU A 461 -3.65 -13.46 12.89
C GLU A 461 -4.77 -12.42 12.80
N LEU A 462 -5.21 -11.87 13.93
CA LEU A 462 -6.23 -10.82 13.97
C LEU A 462 -5.72 -9.51 13.38
N ALA A 463 -4.46 -9.15 13.63
CA ALA A 463 -3.85 -7.97 13.02
C ALA A 463 -3.73 -8.11 11.50
N ARG A 464 -3.39 -9.31 10.99
CA ARG A 464 -3.37 -9.59 9.54
C ARG A 464 -4.74 -9.48 8.90
N ARG A 465 -5.82 -9.78 9.63
CA ARG A 465 -7.19 -9.54 9.15
C ARG A 465 -7.56 -8.07 9.12
N ALA A 466 -7.12 -7.32 10.14
CA ALA A 466 -7.34 -5.88 10.21
C ALA A 466 -6.58 -5.12 9.11
N ALA A 467 -5.48 -5.69 8.63
CA ALA A 467 -4.63 -5.10 7.62
C ALA A 467 -4.01 -6.16 6.69
N PRO A 468 -4.80 -6.74 5.77
CA PRO A 468 -4.30 -7.73 4.82
C PRO A 468 -3.19 -7.17 3.93
N GLU A 469 -3.14 -5.85 3.76
CA GLU A 469 -2.15 -5.16 2.95
C GLU A 469 -0.77 -5.00 3.57
N THR A 470 -0.57 -5.49 4.79
CA THR A 470 0.74 -5.51 5.45
C THR A 470 1.61 -6.63 4.86
N ALA A 471 2.92 -6.40 4.77
CA ALA A 471 3.84 -7.46 4.33
C ALA A 471 4.06 -8.46 5.46
N ARG A 472 4.34 -7.96 6.67
CA ARG A 472 4.65 -8.79 7.82
C ARG A 472 4.06 -8.16 9.08
N ILE A 473 3.51 -9.03 9.92
CA ILE A 473 3.13 -8.71 11.29
C ILE A 473 3.77 -9.76 12.18
N THR A 474 4.40 -9.29 13.25
CA THR A 474 4.97 -10.13 14.31
C THR A 474 4.59 -9.54 15.66
N CYS A 475 4.18 -10.39 16.59
CA CYS A 475 3.80 -9.97 17.94
C CYS A 475 4.81 -10.51 18.95
N LEU A 476 5.21 -9.63 19.87
CA LEU A 476 6.12 -9.94 20.97
C LEU A 476 5.48 -9.53 22.30
N GLU A 477 5.99 -10.06 23.39
CA GLU A 477 5.71 -9.48 24.70
C GLU A 477 6.30 -8.08 24.76
N GLY A 478 5.51 -7.11 25.24
CA GLY A 478 5.95 -5.73 25.40
C GLY A 478 6.88 -5.59 26.60
N ASP A 479 7.87 -4.72 26.47
CA ASP A 479 8.73 -4.35 27.58
C ASP A 479 7.90 -3.66 28.69
N SER A 480 8.00 -4.16 29.92
CA SER A 480 7.17 -3.69 31.04
C SER A 480 7.48 -2.25 31.46
N ASP A 481 8.70 -1.78 31.26
CA ASP A 481 9.15 -0.45 31.65
C ASP A 481 8.73 0.59 30.61
N GLU A 482 8.79 0.22 29.32
CA GLU A 482 8.42 1.11 28.21
C GLU A 482 6.92 1.09 27.88
N HIS A 483 6.30 -0.09 27.87
CA HIS A 483 4.91 -0.29 27.40
C HIS A 483 3.93 -0.61 28.53
N GLY A 484 4.47 -0.86 29.73
CA GLY A 484 3.71 -1.25 30.90
C GLY A 484 3.46 -2.76 31.00
N ALA A 485 3.09 -3.20 32.21
CA ALA A 485 2.82 -4.61 32.49
C ALA A 485 1.74 -5.21 31.55
N HIS A 486 1.98 -6.45 31.12
CA HIS A 486 1.09 -7.23 30.24
C HIS A 486 0.82 -6.54 28.89
N ALA A 487 1.78 -5.78 28.37
CA ALA A 487 1.72 -5.24 27.03
C ALA A 487 1.99 -6.32 25.97
N VAL A 488 1.28 -6.24 24.85
CA VAL A 488 1.60 -6.97 23.62
C VAL A 488 2.08 -5.95 22.60
N ARG A 489 3.29 -6.15 22.09
CA ARG A 489 3.89 -5.32 21.05
C ARG A 489 3.60 -5.93 19.68
N VAL A 490 2.89 -5.19 18.83
CA VAL A 490 2.51 -5.59 17.47
C VAL A 490 3.39 -4.83 16.49
N LEU A 491 4.34 -5.51 15.87
CA LEU A 491 5.28 -4.95 14.91
C LEU A 491 4.70 -5.05 13.50
N VAL A 492 4.49 -3.89 12.87
CA VAL A 492 3.86 -3.78 11.55
C VAL A 492 4.89 -3.39 10.51
N VAL A 493 5.08 -4.27 9.51
CA VAL A 493 5.90 -4.00 8.32
C VAL A 493 4.96 -3.80 7.14
N PRO A 494 4.87 -2.59 6.57
CA PRO A 494 4.02 -2.33 5.42
C PRO A 494 4.56 -3.06 4.18
N GLN A 495 3.69 -3.32 3.20
CA GLN A 495 4.16 -3.63 1.86
C GLN A 495 4.89 -2.42 1.28
N ALA A 496 5.99 -2.68 0.57
CA ALA A 496 6.76 -1.65 -0.10
C ALA A 496 7.13 -2.12 -1.51
N VAL A 497 7.05 -1.19 -2.46
CA VAL A 497 7.42 -1.43 -3.86
C VAL A 497 8.76 -0.74 -4.10
N PRO A 498 9.79 -1.48 -4.53
CA PRO A 498 11.09 -0.88 -4.86
C PRO A 498 10.95 0.22 -5.90
N ASP A 499 11.74 1.28 -5.73
CA ASP A 499 11.81 2.37 -6.71
C ASP A 499 12.44 1.90 -8.03
N PRO A 500 12.30 2.67 -9.13
CA PRO A 500 13.05 2.42 -10.35
C PRO A 500 14.56 2.36 -10.05
N GLY A 501 15.16 1.19 -10.26
CA GLY A 501 16.52 0.87 -9.80
C GLY A 501 16.58 -0.32 -8.83
N GLY A 502 15.44 -0.77 -8.31
CA GLY A 502 15.28 -2.05 -7.61
C GLY A 502 15.47 -2.02 -6.11
N TRP A 503 15.58 -0.85 -5.48
CA TRP A 503 15.84 -0.72 -4.04
C TRP A 503 14.67 -0.07 -3.31
N LEU A 504 14.49 -0.48 -2.04
CA LEU A 504 13.57 0.16 -1.12
C LEU A 504 14.21 1.40 -0.50
N ARG A 505 13.44 2.48 -0.38
CA ARG A 505 13.79 3.60 0.51
C ARG A 505 13.26 3.33 1.91
N PHE A 506 13.93 3.86 2.93
CA PHE A 506 13.60 3.57 4.33
C PHE A 506 12.18 4.03 4.69
N GLU A 507 11.78 5.20 4.18
CA GLU A 507 10.47 5.80 4.38
C GLU A 507 9.34 4.87 3.88
N GLN A 508 9.66 3.98 2.94
CA GLN A 508 8.67 3.03 2.42
C GLN A 508 8.33 1.91 3.41
N LEU A 509 9.18 1.69 4.41
CA LEU A 509 9.04 0.66 5.44
C LEU A 509 8.45 1.19 6.76
N VAL A 510 8.13 2.49 6.80
CA VAL A 510 7.45 3.13 7.93
C VAL A 510 5.93 3.03 7.69
N PRO A 511 5.18 2.32 8.57
CA PRO A 511 3.73 2.24 8.48
C PRO A 511 3.11 3.60 8.81
N GLY A 512 2.09 4.00 8.05
CA GLY A 512 1.35 5.25 8.33
C GLY A 512 0.41 5.12 9.53
N ASP A 513 0.09 6.25 10.16
CA ASP A 513 -0.72 6.30 11.39
C ASP A 513 -2.11 5.66 11.22
N ALA A 514 -2.79 5.93 10.10
CA ALA A 514 -4.11 5.35 9.83
C ALA A 514 -4.12 3.82 9.81
N LEU A 515 -3.03 3.19 9.31
CA LEU A 515 -2.86 1.74 9.32
C LEU A 515 -2.68 1.23 10.76
N LEU A 516 -1.83 1.88 11.55
CA LEU A 516 -1.58 1.52 12.94
C LEU A 516 -2.84 1.68 13.80
N GLU A 517 -3.60 2.76 13.61
CA GLU A 517 -4.87 3.00 14.30
C GLU A 517 -5.93 1.96 13.95
N ARG A 518 -6.04 1.58 12.67
CA ARG A 518 -6.99 0.56 12.22
C ARG A 518 -6.71 -0.79 12.88
N ILE A 519 -5.44 -1.21 12.90
CA ILE A 519 -5.01 -2.44 13.61
C ILE A 519 -5.30 -2.32 15.11
N THR A 520 -4.94 -1.18 15.72
CA THR A 520 -5.15 -0.94 17.16
C THR A 520 -6.63 -1.06 17.52
N ARG A 521 -7.52 -0.39 16.78
CA ARG A 521 -8.97 -0.42 17.02
C ARG A 521 -9.53 -1.83 16.86
N TYR A 522 -9.14 -2.54 15.81
CA TYR A 522 -9.61 -3.89 15.54
C TYR A 522 -9.20 -4.88 16.64
N LEU A 523 -7.98 -4.76 17.17
CA LEU A 523 -7.47 -5.58 18.27
C LEU A 523 -8.06 -5.16 19.64
N ASP A 524 -8.34 -3.87 19.85
CA ASP A 524 -8.88 -3.36 21.12
C ASP A 524 -10.25 -3.97 21.45
N GLU A 525 -11.08 -4.20 20.43
CA GLU A 525 -12.37 -4.89 20.58
C GLU A 525 -12.24 -6.38 20.96
N ARG A 526 -11.06 -6.97 20.79
CA ARG A 526 -10.83 -8.44 20.84
C ARG A 526 -9.82 -8.87 21.89
N ARG A 527 -9.06 -7.94 22.48
CA ARG A 527 -8.08 -8.22 23.53
C ARG A 527 -8.73 -8.54 24.87
N LEU A 528 -7.96 -9.17 25.76
CA LEU A 528 -8.36 -9.33 27.15
C LEU A 528 -8.35 -7.98 27.89
N LEU A 529 -9.32 -7.80 28.79
CA LEU A 529 -9.33 -6.65 29.70
C LEU A 529 -8.03 -6.63 30.52
N GLY A 530 -7.35 -5.48 30.55
CA GLY A 530 -6.08 -5.28 31.24
C GLY A 530 -4.83 -5.49 30.38
N THR A 531 -4.92 -6.14 29.22
CA THR A 531 -3.79 -6.22 28.27
C THR A 531 -3.59 -4.89 27.57
N ARG A 532 -2.36 -4.38 27.52
CA ARG A 532 -2.03 -3.15 26.79
C ARG A 532 -1.57 -3.49 25.37
N LEU A 533 -1.86 -2.61 24.41
CA LEU A 533 -1.42 -2.76 23.03
C LEU A 533 -0.39 -1.69 22.70
N ALA A 534 0.74 -2.12 22.14
CA ALA A 534 1.75 -1.23 21.57
C ALA A 534 1.91 -1.59 20.09
N VAL A 535 1.23 -0.86 19.21
CA VAL A 535 1.22 -1.13 17.76
C VAL A 535 2.13 -0.11 17.07
N GLY A 536 3.13 -0.57 16.31
CA GLY A 536 4.10 0.31 15.68
C GLY A 536 5.07 -0.39 14.74
N PRO A 537 6.00 0.36 14.11
CA PRO A 537 7.05 -0.25 13.29
C PRO A 537 8.04 -1.08 14.13
N PRO A 538 8.73 -2.04 13.50
CA PRO A 538 9.94 -2.61 14.08
C PRO A 538 11.10 -1.62 14.02
N TYR A 539 12.14 -1.90 14.80
CA TYR A 539 13.40 -1.18 14.68
C TYR A 539 14.16 -1.70 13.46
N TYR A 540 14.55 -0.82 12.55
CA TYR A 540 15.34 -1.20 11.38
C TYR A 540 16.81 -0.87 11.60
N GLN A 541 17.63 -1.91 11.68
CA GLN A 541 19.08 -1.79 11.68
C GLN A 541 19.55 -1.68 10.23
N GLY A 542 19.99 -0.47 9.84
CA GLY A 542 20.69 -0.27 8.58
C GLY A 542 22.00 -1.06 8.57
N ILE A 543 22.32 -1.68 7.44
CA ILE A 543 23.57 -2.42 7.23
C ILE A 543 24.26 -1.86 6.00
N THR A 544 25.46 -1.32 6.18
CA THR A 544 26.36 -0.97 5.08
C THR A 544 27.39 -2.07 4.92
N VAL A 545 27.39 -2.73 3.76
CA VAL A 545 28.43 -3.70 3.37
C VAL A 545 29.52 -2.93 2.62
N VAL A 546 30.76 -3.01 3.10
CA VAL A 546 31.94 -2.56 2.37
C VAL A 546 32.69 -3.80 1.91
N ALA A 547 32.78 -4.00 0.60
CA ALA A 547 33.39 -5.19 0.03
C ALA A 547 34.37 -4.89 -1.09
N THR A 548 35.44 -5.69 -1.16
CA THR A 548 36.39 -5.72 -2.27
C THR A 548 36.28 -7.06 -2.97
N VAL A 549 36.00 -7.05 -4.28
CA VAL A 549 35.88 -8.25 -5.10
C VAL A 549 36.80 -8.16 -6.32
N HIS A 550 37.36 -9.29 -6.72
CA HIS A 550 38.12 -9.45 -7.94
C HIS A 550 37.22 -10.04 -9.02
N ALA A 551 37.21 -9.41 -10.18
CA ALA A 551 36.49 -9.91 -11.34
C ALA A 551 37.40 -10.80 -12.20
N PHE A 552 36.82 -11.83 -12.82
CA PHE A 552 37.55 -12.65 -13.79
C PHE A 552 38.14 -11.79 -14.91
N ARG A 553 39.28 -12.22 -15.47
CA ARG A 553 39.88 -11.57 -16.62
C ARG A 553 38.90 -11.44 -17.78
N GLY A 554 38.73 -10.22 -18.30
CA GLY A 554 37.82 -9.91 -19.41
C GLY A 554 36.36 -9.69 -18.98
N ALA A 555 36.02 -9.78 -17.70
CA ALA A 555 34.71 -9.38 -17.19
C ALA A 555 34.57 -7.86 -17.15
N ASP A 556 33.35 -7.37 -17.45
CA ASP A 556 32.99 -5.96 -17.27
C ASP A 556 32.85 -5.65 -15.77
N THR A 557 33.81 -4.90 -15.24
CA THR A 557 33.86 -4.56 -13.81
C THR A 557 32.68 -3.72 -13.35
N ASP A 558 32.09 -2.89 -14.21
CA ASP A 558 30.93 -2.08 -13.86
C ASP A 558 29.67 -2.94 -13.83
N LYS A 559 29.55 -3.90 -14.75
CA LYS A 559 28.48 -4.91 -14.68
C LYS A 559 28.57 -5.76 -13.42
N VAL A 560 29.76 -6.26 -13.08
CA VAL A 560 29.99 -7.02 -11.84
C VAL A 560 29.63 -6.17 -10.62
N ARG A 561 30.02 -4.89 -10.60
CA ARG A 561 29.66 -3.97 -9.51
C ARG A 561 28.15 -3.83 -9.36
N ARG A 562 27.43 -3.56 -10.45
CA ARG A 562 25.96 -3.45 -10.42
C ARG A 562 25.30 -4.74 -9.92
N GLN A 563 25.72 -5.89 -10.43
CA GLN A 563 25.19 -7.19 -10.00
C GLN A 563 25.52 -7.53 -8.54
N ALA A 564 26.69 -7.12 -8.04
CA ALA A 564 27.05 -7.26 -6.65
C ALA A 564 26.15 -6.40 -5.74
N HIS A 565 25.89 -5.15 -6.12
CA HIS A 565 24.91 -4.32 -5.43
C HIS A 565 23.52 -4.99 -5.43
N GLU A 566 23.04 -5.49 -6.57
CA GLU A 566 21.77 -6.23 -6.68
C GLU A 566 21.68 -7.44 -5.78
N ALA A 567 22.75 -8.23 -5.69
CA ALA A 567 22.78 -9.38 -4.81
C ALA A 567 22.68 -8.97 -3.33
N LEU A 568 23.41 -7.93 -2.91
CA LEU A 568 23.43 -7.46 -1.53
C LEU A 568 22.09 -6.88 -1.09
N TYR A 569 21.52 -5.96 -1.88
CA TYR A 569 20.23 -5.35 -1.58
C TYR A 569 19.11 -6.40 -1.57
N ARG A 570 19.09 -7.35 -2.52
CA ARG A 570 18.10 -8.42 -2.56
C ARG A 570 18.22 -9.35 -1.34
N HIS A 571 19.44 -9.67 -0.93
CA HIS A 571 19.67 -10.60 0.19
C HIS A 571 19.35 -9.97 1.55
N LEU A 572 19.69 -8.69 1.74
CA LEU A 572 19.42 -7.92 2.97
C LEU A 572 18.06 -7.19 2.94
N ASP A 573 17.16 -7.60 2.05
CA ASP A 573 15.82 -7.05 1.95
C ASP A 573 14.92 -7.58 3.09
N PRO A 574 14.25 -6.71 3.86
CA PRO A 574 13.37 -7.13 4.97
C PRO A 574 12.10 -7.84 4.51
N LEU A 575 11.67 -7.69 3.26
CA LEU A 575 10.43 -8.24 2.71
C LEU A 575 10.67 -9.52 1.91
N THR A 576 11.67 -9.51 1.03
CA THR A 576 11.95 -10.62 0.09
C THR A 576 13.33 -11.26 0.25
N GLY A 577 14.16 -10.73 1.15
CA GLY A 577 15.52 -11.21 1.36
C GLY A 577 15.62 -12.47 2.23
N GLY A 578 16.81 -12.66 2.79
CA GLY A 578 17.16 -13.83 3.59
C GLY A 578 17.34 -15.11 2.76
N ALA A 579 17.76 -16.17 3.44
CA ALA A 579 18.11 -17.45 2.78
C ALA A 579 16.94 -18.14 2.07
N HIS A 580 15.70 -17.87 2.50
CA HIS A 580 14.49 -18.48 1.98
C HIS A 580 13.69 -17.57 1.04
N GLY A 581 14.13 -16.33 0.83
CA GLY A 581 13.41 -15.36 0.00
C GLY A 581 12.09 -14.85 0.61
N THR A 582 11.90 -15.03 1.91
CA THR A 582 10.68 -14.64 2.65
C THR A 582 10.90 -13.42 3.54
N GLY A 583 11.96 -12.65 3.30
CA GLY A 583 12.39 -11.53 4.12
C GLY A 583 13.35 -11.93 5.23
N TRP A 584 14.18 -10.98 5.66
CA TRP A 584 15.12 -11.19 6.75
C TRP A 584 14.40 -11.58 8.07
N PRO A 585 14.79 -12.65 8.78
CA PRO A 585 14.13 -13.02 10.03
C PRO A 585 14.34 -12.00 11.16
N PHE A 586 13.29 -11.72 11.94
CA PHE A 586 13.37 -10.84 13.11
C PHE A 586 14.42 -11.30 14.11
N GLY A 587 15.25 -10.37 14.61
CA GLY A 587 16.31 -10.64 15.57
C GLY A 587 17.43 -11.58 15.10
N ARG A 588 17.45 -12.01 13.83
CA ARG A 588 18.53 -12.87 13.32
C ARG A 588 19.77 -12.02 13.06
N PRO A 589 20.93 -12.37 13.64
CA PRO A 589 22.19 -11.65 13.42
C PRO A 589 22.67 -11.73 11.97
N VAL A 590 23.30 -10.67 11.49
CA VAL A 590 23.98 -10.62 10.17
C VAL A 590 25.45 -10.97 10.36
N GLN A 591 25.98 -11.85 9.52
CA GLN A 591 27.39 -12.27 9.56
C GLN A 591 28.09 -12.01 8.24
N SER A 592 29.34 -11.54 8.28
CA SER A 592 30.14 -11.27 7.07
C SER A 592 30.28 -12.51 6.18
N GLY A 593 30.35 -13.71 6.77
CA GLY A 593 30.47 -14.97 6.03
C GLY A 593 29.29 -15.29 5.10
N GLU A 594 28.06 -14.90 5.45
CA GLU A 594 26.94 -15.10 4.51
C GLU A 594 26.98 -14.08 3.37
N ILE A 595 27.44 -12.86 3.65
CA ILE A 595 27.61 -11.81 2.63
C ILE A 595 28.71 -12.19 1.65
N PHE A 596 29.78 -12.80 2.15
CA PHE A 596 30.83 -13.40 1.33
C PHE A 596 30.23 -14.43 0.36
N ALA A 597 29.39 -15.35 0.86
CA ALA A 597 28.74 -16.36 0.02
C ALA A 597 27.78 -15.76 -1.02
N VAL A 598 27.09 -14.67 -0.69
CA VAL A 598 26.23 -13.93 -1.63
C VAL A 598 27.05 -13.32 -2.75
N LEU A 599 28.13 -12.60 -2.41
CA LEU A 599 29.01 -11.96 -3.38
C LEU A 599 29.76 -12.97 -4.26
N GLN A 600 30.19 -14.10 -3.71
CA GLN A 600 30.88 -15.15 -4.46
C GLN A 600 29.99 -15.79 -5.56
N ARG A 601 28.66 -15.72 -5.42
CA ARG A 601 27.71 -16.23 -6.41
C ARG A 601 27.42 -15.25 -7.55
N VAL A 602 27.90 -14.01 -7.45
CA VAL A 602 27.68 -12.98 -8.48
C VAL A 602 28.44 -13.37 -9.74
N PRO A 603 27.77 -13.45 -10.91
CA PRO A 603 28.45 -13.78 -12.17
C PRO A 603 29.59 -12.80 -12.47
N GLY A 604 30.78 -13.34 -12.74
CA GLY A 604 31.97 -12.56 -13.05
C GLY A 604 32.88 -12.27 -11.85
N VAL A 605 32.47 -12.58 -10.61
CA VAL A 605 33.35 -12.54 -9.44
C VAL A 605 34.22 -13.80 -9.40
N GLU A 606 35.54 -13.61 -9.37
CA GLU A 606 36.55 -14.66 -9.18
C GLU A 606 36.82 -14.90 -7.70
N LEU A 607 37.07 -13.82 -6.96
CA LEU A 607 37.43 -13.87 -5.54
C LEU A 607 36.78 -12.70 -4.79
N VAL A 608 36.20 -12.99 -3.63
CA VAL A 608 35.86 -11.95 -2.65
C VAL A 608 37.05 -11.80 -1.71
N ASP A 609 37.70 -10.63 -1.71
CA ASP A 609 38.92 -10.38 -0.92
C ASP A 609 38.57 -9.94 0.51
N GLN A 610 37.62 -9.02 0.64
CA GLN A 610 37.24 -8.47 1.92
C GLN A 610 35.74 -8.17 1.98
N VAL A 611 35.13 -8.42 3.14
CA VAL A 611 33.77 -8.00 3.49
C VAL A 611 33.78 -7.47 4.92
N LEU A 612 33.39 -6.21 5.09
CA LEU A 612 33.17 -5.56 6.38
C LEU A 612 31.73 -5.10 6.48
N LEU A 613 31.13 -5.30 7.66
CA LEU A 613 29.78 -4.81 7.96
C LEU A 613 29.88 -3.57 8.83
N HIS A 614 29.08 -2.57 8.52
CA HIS A 614 28.89 -1.40 9.37
C HIS A 614 27.42 -1.30 9.76
N PRO A 615 27.08 -1.28 11.06
CA PRO A 615 25.74 -0.90 11.48
C PRO A 615 25.53 0.57 11.09
N ALA A 616 24.39 0.87 10.53
CA ALA A 616 24.00 2.20 10.11
C ALA A 616 22.61 2.55 10.66
N ASP A 617 22.42 3.82 10.97
CA ASP A 617 21.10 4.38 11.26
C ASP A 617 20.52 4.95 9.95
N PRO A 618 19.43 4.37 9.41
CA PRO A 618 18.86 4.82 8.16
C PRO A 618 18.23 6.22 8.23
N LEU A 619 17.87 6.71 9.43
CA LEU A 619 17.30 8.05 9.62
C LEU A 619 18.37 9.13 9.64
N THR A 620 19.47 8.89 10.38
CA THR A 620 20.53 9.89 10.54
C THR A 620 21.67 9.73 9.54
N GLY A 621 21.75 8.60 8.86
CA GLY A 621 22.84 8.23 7.96
C GLY A 621 24.17 7.91 8.66
N LYS A 622 24.20 7.94 10.00
CA LYS A 622 25.40 7.65 10.78
C LYS A 622 25.76 6.17 10.67
N ARG A 623 27.06 5.90 10.50
CA ARG A 623 27.63 4.55 10.48
C ARG A 623 28.46 4.31 11.72
N GLY A 624 28.29 3.15 12.33
CA GLY A 624 29.17 2.64 13.37
C GLY A 624 30.43 1.98 12.82
N ASP A 625 31.21 1.44 13.74
CA ASP A 625 32.49 0.80 13.44
C ASP A 625 32.33 -0.50 12.64
N ALA A 626 33.39 -0.85 11.90
CA ALA A 626 33.43 -2.09 11.15
C ALA A 626 33.38 -3.30 12.09
N THR A 627 32.55 -4.29 11.76
CA THR A 627 32.42 -5.55 12.48
C THR A 627 32.20 -6.73 11.53
N GLU A 628 32.52 -7.94 11.97
CA GLU A 628 32.22 -9.18 11.25
C GLU A 628 30.80 -9.69 11.52
N ARG A 629 30.17 -9.24 12.62
CA ARG A 629 28.83 -9.66 13.03
C ARG A 629 28.07 -8.49 13.63
N ILE A 630 26.81 -8.35 13.22
CA ILE A 630 25.86 -7.39 13.79
C ILE A 630 24.73 -8.20 14.44
N ASP A 631 24.65 -8.14 15.75
CA ASP A 631 23.57 -8.74 16.52
C ASP A 631 22.33 -7.85 16.45
N LEU A 632 21.16 -8.47 16.25
CA LEU A 632 19.86 -7.80 16.22
C LEU A 632 19.04 -8.26 17.42
N GLU A 633 18.34 -7.32 18.05
CA GLU A 633 17.37 -7.63 19.08
C GLU A 633 16.10 -8.26 18.48
N ALA A 634 15.31 -8.96 19.29
CA ALA A 634 14.08 -9.62 18.84
C ALA A 634 13.12 -8.73 18.00
N PRO A 635 12.86 -7.45 18.33
CA PRO A 635 11.99 -6.58 17.54
C PRO A 635 12.66 -5.96 16.31
N ALA A 636 13.94 -6.25 16.07
CA ALA A 636 14.71 -5.58 15.03
C ALA A 636 14.70 -6.35 13.70
N LEU A 637 14.72 -5.60 12.60
CA LEU A 637 14.88 -6.07 11.23
C LEU A 637 16.09 -5.43 10.57
N VAL A 638 16.64 -6.11 9.58
CA VAL A 638 17.70 -5.59 8.74
C VAL A 638 17.13 -4.68 7.66
N PHE A 639 17.87 -3.62 7.35
CA PHE A 639 17.64 -2.78 6.17
C PHE A 639 18.96 -2.58 5.42
N SER A 640 18.97 -2.83 4.11
CA SER A 640 20.13 -2.57 3.27
C SER A 640 20.37 -1.05 3.13
N PHE A 641 21.56 -0.57 3.52
CA PHE A 641 21.87 0.86 3.55
C PHE A 641 23.21 1.18 2.86
N ASP A 642 23.14 1.90 1.73
CA ASP A 642 24.27 2.46 0.96
C ASP A 642 25.55 1.61 0.93
N HIS A 643 25.44 0.40 0.37
CA HIS A 643 26.56 -0.52 0.22
C HIS A 643 27.69 0.06 -0.64
N ARG A 644 28.94 -0.38 -0.41
CA ARG A 644 30.12 0.07 -1.14
C ARG A 644 30.90 -1.13 -1.65
N VAL A 645 30.82 -1.40 -2.96
CA VAL A 645 31.53 -2.51 -3.60
C VAL A 645 32.63 -1.98 -4.50
N ARG A 646 33.89 -2.29 -4.16
CA ARG A 646 35.04 -2.06 -5.02
C ARG A 646 35.30 -3.32 -5.85
N VAL A 647 35.29 -3.17 -7.17
CA VAL A 647 35.62 -4.26 -8.10
C VAL A 647 37.02 -4.01 -8.66
N ILE A 648 37.92 -4.95 -8.47
CA ILE A 648 39.27 -4.97 -9.04
C ILE A 648 39.24 -5.88 -10.26
N GLY A 649 39.62 -5.36 -11.42
CA GLY A 649 39.88 -6.15 -12.62
C GLY A 649 41.31 -5.92 -13.07
N ASP A 650 41.93 -6.93 -13.66
CA ASP A 650 43.18 -6.73 -14.37
C ASP A 650 42.88 -5.91 -15.63
N GLY A 651 43.26 -4.63 -15.59
CA GLY A 651 43.24 -3.77 -16.76
C GLY A 651 44.05 -4.42 -17.89
N SER A 652 43.53 -4.32 -19.11
CA SER A 652 44.23 -4.70 -20.34
C SER A 652 45.64 -4.11 -20.42
#